data_AF-I0GTS0-F1
#
_entry.id   AF-I0GTS0-F1
#
_cell.length_a   1.000
_cell.length_b   1.000
_cell.length_c   1.000
_cell.angle_alpha   90.00
_cell.angle_beta   90.00
_cell.angle_gamma   90.00
#
_symmetry.space_group_name_H-M   'P 1'
#
loop_
_entity.id
_entity.type
_entity.pdbx_description
1 polymer ?
#
loop_
_entity_poly.entity_id
_entity_poly.type
_entity_poly.pdbx_seq_one_letter_code
_entity_poly.pdbx_strand_id
1 'polypeptide(L)'
;MNTLESWMTEFARREKKYDFLGMAECLCSGRMELYQEKSRSESGKLFLDKFLSVFVVCAFSALERKQGQDALTYLQTAEEILTKVHDKSLLILKLYKGYAYQELGDYAIAEKLYLEYLAYEPQDETLFLRLGNMAVKQKAWEKALEAYGHALRIKKNYREAMINIGIVAKCLGDEDTAKAMAADAEMERRIFDEGQIEEDPYRYSLDIKDEDYQNIPIFINARDRLECLRQQIDWLWQAGYHNIYILDNDSTYPPLLAYYDEIKERIKVLFLKKNLGYKALWKSNVLNVLNIQTPYVYTDPDIVPVEECPYDVLKKMLQVLRKYPYIKKVGFGLRTEDITFAGKAAVWASEGERMMTELAPEVYFGVIDTTFALYRNLRHYNAYATLRLAGKYMARHLPWYMDYQKLSADEDYYAKHATEDYSTLKVLKDNGMVKEQTLTSIIILSYNALDYTRLCLESIRKNTEKGTYEIIVVDNGSKDGSAQWLASQTDICCIFNKKNMGFPKGCNQGMEIANGTELLLLNNDTVVTPGWLDNMRKALYSSQNIGAVGCMTNHCSNEQAISLPYQSIEELMAVAGNFNRSDAQKWYPWMVLVGFCLLMKREVYMRLGNLDESFSPGNFEDDDYCLRMRKAGYELLLCGDTYIHHFGSVAFAGKNDAAREKDKKERYNKLIEKNRAYFMKKWSIKGTYRSHYEMTDLLYKELSPGQDVLLVNCDMGYELFWLKRRIPEATIYGLTSDKLGVELAGKTFPLYVCHDFLDGLDKHYQQKKFARIALLGNYHERRQGDKLIQTLRQHLTEDGLLFFGDQDRVYRMPFRD
;
A
#
# COMPACT_ATOMS: atom_id res chain seq x y z
N MET A 1 -14.36 17.77 9.38
CA MET A 1 -15.26 18.93 9.58
C MET A 1 -14.53 20.14 10.14
N ASN A 2 -13.81 20.05 11.28
CA ASN A 2 -13.09 21.21 11.85
C ASN A 2 -12.01 21.83 10.92
N THR A 3 -11.37 21.01 10.08
CA THR A 3 -10.44 21.47 9.02
C THR A 3 -11.15 22.13 7.83
N LEU A 4 -12.37 21.65 7.51
CA LEU A 4 -13.22 22.21 6.46
C LEU A 4 -13.74 23.59 6.87
N GLU A 5 -14.13 23.76 8.13
CA GLU A 5 -14.62 25.01 8.72
C GLU A 5 -13.54 26.11 8.69
N SER A 6 -12.32 25.78 9.11
CA SER A 6 -11.18 26.71 9.08
C SER A 6 -10.84 27.15 7.64
N TRP A 7 -10.82 26.20 6.70
CA TRP A 7 -10.53 26.49 5.30
C TRP A 7 -11.63 27.31 4.61
N MET A 8 -12.91 26.97 4.87
CA MET A 8 -14.06 27.73 4.34
C MET A 8 -14.09 29.17 4.88
N THR A 9 -13.73 29.35 6.16
CA THR A 9 -13.62 30.68 6.79
C THR A 9 -12.52 31.53 6.12
N GLU A 10 -11.38 30.92 5.81
CA GLU A 10 -10.25 31.56 5.13
C GLU A 10 -10.58 31.92 3.67
N PHE A 11 -11.22 31.00 2.94
CA PHE A 11 -11.67 31.19 1.55
C PHE A 11 -12.72 32.30 1.44
N ALA A 12 -13.75 32.26 2.31
CA ALA A 12 -14.78 33.29 2.38
C ALA A 12 -14.22 34.67 2.74
N ARG A 13 -13.20 34.75 3.60
CA ARG A 13 -12.47 36.00 3.89
C ARG A 13 -11.72 36.56 2.69
N ARG A 14 -11.14 35.71 1.83
CA ARG A 14 -10.34 36.12 0.67
C ARG A 14 -11.18 36.67 -0.49
N GLU A 15 -12.33 36.08 -0.77
CA GLU A 15 -13.12 36.41 -1.98
C GLU A 15 -13.94 37.72 -1.86
N LYS A 16 -14.07 38.32 -0.66
CA LYS A 16 -14.66 39.66 -0.38
C LYS A 16 -16.01 40.00 -1.07
N LYS A 17 -16.79 39.02 -1.53
CA LYS A 17 -18.11 39.21 -2.12
C LYS A 17 -19.08 38.13 -1.66
N TYR A 18 -20.31 38.54 -1.37
CA TYR A 18 -21.47 37.73 -0.95
C TYR A 18 -21.33 37.03 0.42
N ASP A 19 -22.47 36.71 1.05
CA ASP A 19 -22.61 36.13 2.40
C ASP A 19 -22.18 34.64 2.44
N PHE A 20 -20.95 34.34 2.00
CA PHE A 20 -20.37 33.00 2.02
C PHE A 20 -20.03 32.53 3.43
N LEU A 21 -19.67 33.46 4.33
CA LEU A 21 -19.37 33.16 5.73
C LEU A 21 -20.63 32.65 6.46
N GLY A 22 -21.77 33.32 6.26
CA GLY A 22 -23.05 32.89 6.84
C GLY A 22 -23.56 31.57 6.27
N MET A 23 -23.23 31.22 5.02
CA MET A 23 -23.58 29.91 4.44
C MET A 23 -22.68 28.78 4.93
N ALA A 24 -21.38 29.01 5.07
CA ALA A 24 -20.43 28.06 5.66
C ALA A 24 -20.76 27.75 7.13
N GLU A 25 -21.13 28.77 7.92
CA GLU A 25 -21.57 28.59 9.30
C GLU A 25 -22.87 27.77 9.40
N CYS A 26 -23.84 27.97 8.50
CA CYS A 26 -25.07 27.17 8.46
C CYS A 26 -24.79 25.69 8.16
N LEU A 27 -23.89 25.38 7.21
CA LEU A 27 -23.43 24.02 6.89
C LEU A 27 -22.69 23.36 8.06
N CYS A 28 -21.75 24.08 8.69
CA CYS A 28 -20.96 23.55 9.82
C CYS A 28 -21.78 23.35 11.10
N SER A 29 -22.81 24.17 11.33
CA SER A 29 -23.65 24.12 12.54
C SER A 29 -24.88 23.21 12.40
N GLY A 30 -25.07 22.53 11.27
CA GLY A 30 -26.21 21.64 11.03
C GLY A 30 -27.57 22.36 10.89
N ARG A 31 -27.57 23.70 10.74
CA ARG A 31 -28.77 24.53 10.55
C ARG A 31 -29.24 24.49 9.10
N MET A 32 -29.69 23.30 8.67
CA MET A 32 -29.99 22.98 7.26
C MET A 32 -31.16 23.78 6.67
N GLU A 33 -32.13 24.19 7.48
CA GLU A 33 -33.32 24.94 7.00
C GLU A 33 -32.95 26.36 6.53
N LEU A 34 -32.11 27.07 7.30
CA LEU A 34 -31.55 28.38 6.94
C LEU A 34 -30.61 28.29 5.72
N TYR A 35 -29.88 27.19 5.60
CA TYR A 35 -29.04 26.93 4.42
C TYR A 35 -29.87 26.74 3.16
N GLN A 36 -30.96 25.95 3.23
CA GLN A 36 -31.87 25.73 2.10
C GLN A 36 -32.57 27.02 1.62
N GLU A 37 -32.84 27.95 2.52
CA GLU A 37 -33.41 29.24 2.17
C GLU A 37 -32.37 30.14 1.48
N LYS A 38 -31.14 30.20 2.02
CA LYS A 38 -30.04 30.97 1.45
C LYS A 38 -29.50 30.40 0.13
N SER A 39 -29.48 29.08 -0.05
CA SER A 39 -28.99 28.42 -1.27
C SER A 39 -29.86 28.67 -2.51
N ARG A 40 -31.10 29.15 -2.32
CA ARG A 40 -32.00 29.55 -3.42
C ARG A 40 -31.62 30.90 -4.05
N SER A 41 -30.79 31.71 -3.37
CA SER A 41 -30.26 32.96 -3.92
C SER A 41 -29.19 32.71 -4.98
N GLU A 42 -29.02 33.64 -5.92
CA GLU A 42 -27.99 33.56 -6.97
C GLU A 42 -26.56 33.47 -6.38
N SER A 43 -26.32 34.15 -5.27
CA SER A 43 -25.10 34.04 -4.47
C SER A 43 -24.90 32.67 -3.82
N GLY A 44 -25.98 32.00 -3.40
CA GLY A 44 -25.92 30.67 -2.81
C GLY A 44 -25.59 29.59 -3.83
N LYS A 45 -26.12 29.73 -5.05
CA LYS A 45 -25.77 28.85 -6.18
C LYS A 45 -24.29 28.98 -6.56
N LEU A 46 -23.77 30.21 -6.64
CA LEU A 46 -22.35 30.44 -6.93
C LEU A 46 -21.40 29.90 -5.84
N PHE A 47 -21.82 29.92 -4.56
CA PHE A 47 -21.08 29.29 -3.47
C PHE A 47 -20.96 27.78 -3.66
N LEU A 48 -22.10 27.13 -3.92
CA LEU A 48 -22.23 25.70 -4.13
C LEU A 48 -21.35 25.21 -5.29
N ASP A 49 -21.31 25.93 -6.40
CA ASP A 49 -20.47 25.58 -7.55
C ASP A 49 -18.96 25.68 -7.26
N LYS A 50 -18.52 26.75 -6.59
CA LYS A 50 -17.11 26.90 -6.17
C LYS A 50 -16.72 25.87 -5.10
N PHE A 51 -17.62 25.57 -4.18
CA PHE A 51 -17.44 24.58 -3.12
C PHE A 51 -17.33 23.15 -3.68
N LEU A 52 -18.17 22.80 -4.66
CA LEU A 52 -18.12 21.53 -5.38
C LEU A 52 -16.79 21.31 -6.10
N SER A 53 -16.31 22.35 -6.77
CA SER A 53 -15.08 22.31 -7.57
C SER A 53 -13.87 21.88 -6.72
N VAL A 54 -13.86 22.20 -5.43
CA VAL A 54 -12.78 21.78 -4.49
C VAL A 54 -12.80 20.27 -4.26
N PHE A 55 -13.96 19.68 -3.97
CA PHE A 55 -14.08 18.23 -3.77
C PHE A 55 -13.79 17.44 -5.05
N VAL A 56 -14.22 17.96 -6.20
CA VAL A 56 -13.92 17.35 -7.51
C VAL A 56 -12.42 17.40 -7.81
N VAL A 57 -11.73 18.51 -7.53
CA VAL A 57 -10.27 18.63 -7.70
C VAL A 57 -9.51 17.70 -6.74
N CYS A 58 -9.95 17.59 -5.48
CA CYS A 58 -9.37 16.64 -4.52
C CYS A 58 -9.57 15.19 -4.96
N ALA A 59 -10.76 14.83 -5.45
CA ALA A 59 -11.03 13.51 -5.99
C ALA A 59 -10.20 13.22 -7.24
N PHE A 60 -10.05 14.20 -8.15
CA PHE A 60 -9.23 14.06 -9.36
C PHE A 60 -7.75 13.83 -9.01
N SER A 61 -7.20 14.60 -8.05
CA SER A 61 -5.83 14.41 -7.59
C SER A 61 -5.60 13.04 -6.94
N ALA A 62 -6.60 12.52 -6.22
CA ALA A 62 -6.56 11.16 -5.67
C ALA A 62 -6.60 10.10 -6.78
N LEU A 63 -7.41 10.29 -7.83
CA LEU A 63 -7.47 9.40 -9.00
C LEU A 63 -6.16 9.37 -9.79
N GLU A 64 -5.51 10.50 -10.01
CA GLU A 64 -4.18 10.56 -10.65
C GLU A 64 -3.12 9.76 -9.88
N ARG A 65 -3.29 9.63 -8.56
CA ARG A 65 -2.44 8.84 -7.65
C ARG A 65 -2.91 7.41 -7.46
N LYS A 66 -3.94 6.97 -8.20
CA LYS A 66 -4.59 5.65 -8.08
C LYS A 66 -5.19 5.36 -6.69
N GLN A 67 -5.63 6.40 -5.98
CA GLN A 67 -6.24 6.31 -4.65
C GLN A 67 -7.78 6.35 -4.76
N GLY A 68 -8.37 5.30 -5.34
CA GLY A 68 -9.82 5.25 -5.62
C GLY A 68 -10.71 5.40 -4.38
N GLN A 69 -10.30 4.88 -3.22
CA GLN A 69 -11.06 4.97 -1.97
C GLN A 69 -11.10 6.39 -1.38
N ASP A 70 -9.99 7.13 -1.52
CA ASP A 70 -9.92 8.53 -1.08
C ASP A 70 -10.77 9.41 -1.99
N ALA A 71 -10.71 9.17 -3.31
CA ALA A 71 -11.58 9.81 -4.27
C ALA A 71 -13.06 9.58 -3.93
N LEU A 72 -13.48 8.34 -3.62
CA LEU A 72 -14.85 8.05 -3.18
C LEU A 72 -15.24 8.80 -1.91
N THR A 73 -14.34 8.89 -0.93
CA THR A 73 -14.60 9.59 0.34
C THR A 73 -14.89 11.07 0.12
N TYR A 74 -14.11 11.75 -0.73
CA TYR A 74 -14.35 13.14 -1.10
C TYR A 74 -15.68 13.32 -1.83
N LEU A 75 -15.99 12.42 -2.76
CA LEU A 75 -17.20 12.50 -3.59
C LEU A 75 -18.48 12.17 -2.80
N GLN A 76 -18.44 11.21 -1.86
CA GLN A 76 -19.56 10.89 -0.96
C GLN A 76 -19.87 12.06 -0.03
N THR A 77 -18.83 12.69 0.52
CA THR A 77 -18.99 13.90 1.35
C THR A 77 -19.66 15.02 0.56
N ALA A 78 -19.26 15.23 -0.70
CA ALA A 78 -19.87 16.22 -1.58
C ALA A 78 -21.35 15.86 -1.90
N GLU A 79 -21.65 14.59 -2.12
CA GLU A 79 -22.99 14.10 -2.45
C GLU A 79 -23.99 14.27 -1.29
N GLU A 80 -23.58 14.00 -0.05
CA GLU A 80 -24.41 14.21 1.16
C GLU A 80 -24.80 15.68 1.37
N ILE A 81 -23.92 16.59 0.98
CA ILE A 81 -24.14 18.03 1.06
C ILE A 81 -25.11 18.48 -0.05
N LEU A 82 -24.97 17.91 -1.26
CA LEU A 82 -25.76 18.28 -2.43
C LEU A 82 -27.12 17.60 -2.53
N THR A 83 -27.34 16.42 -1.94
CA THR A 83 -28.66 15.73 -2.01
C THR A 83 -29.79 16.58 -1.42
N LYS A 84 -29.45 17.65 -0.70
CA LYS A 84 -30.37 18.62 -0.09
C LYS A 84 -30.60 19.87 -0.96
N VAL A 85 -29.99 19.96 -2.15
CA VAL A 85 -30.09 21.07 -3.13
C VAL A 85 -30.10 20.49 -4.55
N HIS A 86 -31.23 20.53 -5.25
CA HIS A 86 -31.34 19.97 -6.62
C HIS A 86 -30.53 20.79 -7.64
N ASP A 87 -29.41 20.25 -8.14
CA ASP A 87 -28.58 20.89 -9.17
C ASP A 87 -27.81 19.89 -10.08
N LYS A 88 -27.39 20.35 -11.28
CA LYS A 88 -26.54 19.66 -12.27
C LYS A 88 -25.21 19.16 -11.67
N SER A 89 -24.77 19.76 -10.58
CA SER A 89 -23.57 19.41 -9.81
C SER A 89 -23.59 17.97 -9.27
N LEU A 90 -24.76 17.37 -9.02
CA LEU A 90 -24.87 15.93 -8.67
C LEU A 90 -24.45 15.02 -9.82
N LEU A 91 -24.63 15.46 -11.06
CA LEU A 91 -24.36 14.66 -12.24
C LEU A 91 -22.85 14.46 -12.42
N ILE A 92 -22.08 15.54 -12.32
CA ILE A 92 -20.62 15.52 -12.38
C ILE A 92 -20.03 14.63 -11.27
N LEU A 93 -20.61 14.65 -10.06
CA LEU A 93 -20.18 13.73 -9.00
C LEU A 93 -20.37 12.26 -9.36
N LYS A 94 -21.47 11.90 -10.02
CA LYS A 94 -21.70 10.51 -10.47
C LYS A 94 -20.63 10.07 -11.46
N LEU A 95 -20.24 10.95 -12.38
CA LEU A 95 -19.16 10.68 -13.34
C LEU A 95 -17.85 10.35 -12.63
N TYR A 96 -17.41 11.20 -11.71
CA TYR A 96 -16.16 10.99 -10.98
C TYR A 96 -16.23 9.80 -10.00
N LYS A 97 -17.39 9.50 -9.42
CA LYS A 97 -17.59 8.27 -8.64
C LYS A 97 -17.45 7.05 -9.53
N GLY A 98 -17.98 7.10 -10.75
CA GLY A 98 -17.77 6.07 -11.76
C GLY A 98 -16.29 5.85 -12.05
N TYR A 99 -15.50 6.91 -12.23
CA TYR A 99 -14.04 6.81 -12.39
C TYR A 99 -13.38 6.14 -11.18
N ALA A 100 -13.77 6.50 -9.97
CA ALA A 100 -13.22 5.92 -8.75
C ALA A 100 -13.54 4.42 -8.59
N TYR A 101 -14.78 4.01 -8.85
CA TYR A 101 -15.15 2.59 -8.83
C TYR A 101 -14.47 1.79 -9.94
N GLN A 102 -14.28 2.39 -11.12
CA GLN A 102 -13.52 1.76 -12.21
C GLN A 102 -12.06 1.51 -11.80
N GLU A 103 -11.40 2.45 -11.12
CA GLU A 103 -10.03 2.25 -10.62
C GLU A 103 -9.95 1.19 -9.50
N LEU A 104 -11.00 1.06 -8.70
CA LEU A 104 -11.12 0.01 -7.67
C LEU A 104 -11.51 -1.37 -8.25
N GLY A 105 -11.77 -1.46 -9.56
CA GLY A 105 -12.16 -2.69 -10.25
C GLY A 105 -13.64 -3.09 -10.08
N ASP A 106 -14.47 -2.23 -9.48
CA ASP A 106 -15.91 -2.45 -9.35
C ASP A 106 -16.66 -1.92 -10.59
N TYR A 107 -16.50 -2.66 -11.69
CA TYR A 107 -17.03 -2.25 -12.99
C TYR A 107 -18.56 -2.19 -13.04
N ALA A 108 -19.27 -2.95 -12.20
CA ALA A 108 -20.72 -2.97 -12.16
C ALA A 108 -21.27 -1.65 -11.60
N ILE A 109 -20.69 -1.14 -10.51
CA ILE A 109 -21.07 0.16 -9.94
C ILE A 109 -20.62 1.30 -10.87
N ALA A 110 -19.43 1.19 -11.46
CA ALA A 110 -18.94 2.18 -12.42
C ALA A 110 -19.86 2.31 -13.65
N GLU A 111 -20.26 1.18 -14.26
CA GLU A 111 -21.20 1.12 -15.39
C GLU A 111 -22.52 1.82 -15.04
N LYS A 112 -23.12 1.47 -13.90
CA LYS A 112 -24.37 2.08 -13.44
C LYS A 112 -24.25 3.60 -13.33
N LEU A 113 -23.17 4.10 -12.72
CA LEU A 113 -22.96 5.54 -12.53
C LEU A 113 -22.73 6.28 -13.84
N TYR A 114 -22.00 5.69 -14.79
CA TYR A 114 -21.83 6.27 -16.12
C TYR A 114 -23.14 6.31 -16.91
N LEU A 115 -23.96 5.26 -16.85
CA LEU A 115 -25.27 5.24 -17.50
C LEU A 115 -26.22 6.27 -16.89
N GLU A 116 -26.21 6.41 -15.56
CA GLU A 116 -26.96 7.47 -14.88
C GLU A 116 -26.48 8.87 -15.27
N TYR A 117 -25.18 9.06 -15.56
CA TYR A 117 -24.64 10.33 -16.08
C TYR A 117 -25.11 10.59 -17.52
N LEU A 118 -24.97 9.59 -18.39
CA LEU A 118 -25.34 9.66 -19.81
C LEU A 118 -26.84 9.86 -20.04
N ALA A 119 -27.68 9.48 -19.09
CA ALA A 119 -29.11 9.79 -19.13
C ALA A 119 -29.39 11.31 -19.16
N TYR A 120 -28.46 12.13 -18.67
CA TYR A 120 -28.57 13.59 -18.65
C TYR A 120 -27.63 14.28 -19.66
N GLU A 121 -26.43 13.72 -19.90
CA GLU A 121 -25.48 14.19 -20.92
C GLU A 121 -25.30 13.13 -22.03
N PRO A 122 -26.33 12.88 -22.86
CA PRO A 122 -26.32 11.82 -23.86
C PRO A 122 -25.40 12.09 -25.05
N GLN A 123 -24.72 13.24 -25.06
CA GLN A 123 -23.79 13.66 -26.11
C GLN A 123 -22.32 13.51 -25.68
N ASP A 124 -22.02 12.88 -24.55
CA ASP A 124 -20.63 12.65 -24.12
C ASP A 124 -20.04 11.41 -24.82
N GLU A 125 -19.47 11.62 -26.00
CA GLU A 125 -18.87 10.55 -26.80
C GLU A 125 -17.70 9.88 -26.09
N THR A 126 -16.96 10.62 -25.26
CA THR A 126 -15.76 10.13 -24.58
C THR A 126 -16.11 9.11 -23.49
N LEU A 127 -17.23 9.31 -22.82
CA LEU A 127 -17.72 8.39 -21.81
C LEU A 127 -18.32 7.13 -22.43
N PHE A 128 -19.00 7.24 -23.58
CA PHE A 128 -19.42 6.07 -24.36
C PHE A 128 -18.22 5.24 -24.86
N LEU A 129 -17.13 5.88 -25.31
CA LEU A 129 -15.88 5.19 -25.65
C LEU A 129 -15.30 4.46 -24.41
N ARG A 130 -15.33 5.09 -23.24
CA ARG A 130 -14.87 4.48 -21.98
C ARG A 130 -15.72 3.30 -21.54
N LEU A 131 -17.04 3.39 -21.65
CA LEU A 131 -17.97 2.28 -21.41
C LEU A 131 -17.67 1.09 -22.32
N GLY A 132 -17.44 1.34 -23.61
CA GLY A 132 -17.04 0.30 -24.55
C GLY A 132 -15.73 -0.37 -24.16
N ASN A 133 -14.71 0.41 -23.76
CA ASN A 133 -13.42 -0.12 -23.32
C ASN A 133 -13.57 -0.99 -22.06
N MET A 134 -14.45 -0.60 -21.15
CA MET A 134 -14.75 -1.34 -19.93
C MET A 134 -15.52 -2.64 -20.21
N ALA A 135 -16.45 -2.61 -21.16
CA ALA A 135 -17.18 -3.80 -21.63
C ALA A 135 -16.23 -4.79 -22.33
N VAL A 136 -15.27 -4.31 -23.11
CA VAL A 136 -14.19 -5.13 -23.70
C VAL A 136 -13.38 -5.86 -22.62
N LYS A 137 -12.99 -5.17 -21.54
CA LYS A 137 -12.28 -5.80 -20.41
C LYS A 137 -13.08 -6.91 -19.74
N GLN A 138 -14.40 -6.80 -19.75
CA GLN A 138 -15.33 -7.80 -19.22
C GLN A 138 -15.74 -8.85 -20.25
N LYS A 139 -15.17 -8.81 -21.48
CA LYS A 139 -15.55 -9.66 -22.62
C LYS A 139 -17.04 -9.56 -23.00
N ALA A 140 -17.69 -8.45 -22.68
CA ALA A 140 -19.06 -8.15 -23.03
C ALA A 140 -19.12 -7.46 -24.39
N TRP A 141 -18.86 -8.22 -25.45
CA TRP A 141 -18.63 -7.71 -26.81
C TRP A 141 -19.81 -6.93 -27.39
N GLU A 142 -21.04 -7.44 -27.24
CA GLU A 142 -22.24 -6.78 -27.75
C GLU A 142 -22.47 -5.41 -27.08
N LYS A 143 -22.30 -5.34 -25.75
CA LYS A 143 -22.34 -4.08 -24.99
C LYS A 143 -21.25 -3.11 -25.43
N ALA A 144 -20.06 -3.62 -25.73
CA ALA A 144 -18.97 -2.80 -26.22
C ALA A 144 -19.30 -2.18 -27.59
N LEU A 145 -19.85 -2.99 -28.50
CA LEU A 145 -20.27 -2.55 -29.84
C LEU A 145 -21.37 -1.48 -29.76
N GLU A 146 -22.36 -1.69 -28.90
CA GLU A 146 -23.43 -0.73 -28.64
C GLU A 146 -22.87 0.60 -28.14
N ALA A 147 -22.00 0.57 -27.11
CA ALA A 147 -21.39 1.76 -26.52
C ALA A 147 -20.53 2.53 -27.54
N TYR A 148 -19.67 1.84 -28.30
CA TYR A 148 -18.88 2.49 -29.35
C TYR A 148 -19.76 3.04 -30.48
N GLY A 149 -20.81 2.31 -30.86
CA GLY A 149 -21.78 2.75 -31.86
C GLY A 149 -22.57 3.99 -31.42
N HIS A 150 -22.81 4.14 -30.11
CA HIS A 150 -23.35 5.37 -29.53
C HIS A 150 -22.34 6.53 -29.62
N ALA A 151 -21.07 6.31 -29.24
CA ALA A 151 -20.01 7.31 -29.37
C ALA A 151 -19.86 7.82 -30.82
N LEU A 152 -19.98 6.92 -31.80
CA LEU A 152 -19.92 7.22 -33.23
C LEU A 152 -21.13 7.97 -33.76
N ARG A 153 -22.33 7.65 -33.27
CA ARG A 153 -23.55 8.40 -33.64
C ARG A 153 -23.47 9.87 -33.20
N ILE A 154 -22.79 10.13 -32.07
CA ILE A 154 -22.56 11.47 -31.54
C ILE A 154 -21.43 12.16 -32.32
N LYS A 155 -20.26 11.52 -32.40
CA LYS A 155 -19.10 12.01 -33.13
C LYS A 155 -18.86 11.13 -34.35
N LYS A 156 -19.44 11.55 -35.48
CA LYS A 156 -19.48 10.77 -36.74
C LYS A 156 -18.12 10.27 -37.23
N ASN A 157 -17.03 10.98 -36.92
CA ASN A 157 -15.66 10.61 -37.29
C ASN A 157 -14.82 10.25 -36.04
N TYR A 158 -15.42 9.57 -35.06
CA TYR A 158 -14.70 9.20 -33.84
C TYR A 158 -13.83 7.98 -34.08
N ARG A 159 -12.62 8.24 -34.54
CA ARG A 159 -11.67 7.26 -35.02
C ARG A 159 -11.36 6.13 -34.01
N GLU A 160 -11.18 6.45 -32.74
CA GLU A 160 -10.96 5.46 -31.68
C GLU A 160 -12.15 4.52 -31.53
N ALA A 161 -13.38 5.04 -31.64
CA ALA A 161 -14.59 4.22 -31.62
C ALA A 161 -14.69 3.35 -32.88
N MET A 162 -14.35 3.85 -34.06
CA MET A 162 -14.37 3.07 -35.33
C MET A 162 -13.40 1.89 -35.27
N ILE A 163 -12.17 2.13 -34.81
CA ILE A 163 -11.16 1.09 -34.62
C ILE A 163 -11.67 0.04 -33.63
N ASN A 164 -12.21 0.49 -32.50
CA ASN A 164 -12.69 -0.41 -31.47
C ASN A 164 -13.94 -1.20 -31.90
N ILE A 165 -14.83 -0.63 -32.73
CA ILE A 165 -15.94 -1.36 -33.37
C ILE A 165 -15.38 -2.43 -34.31
N GLY A 166 -14.41 -2.10 -35.17
CA GLY A 166 -13.80 -3.08 -36.07
C GLY A 166 -13.15 -4.24 -35.30
N ILE A 167 -12.52 -3.96 -34.15
CA ILE A 167 -11.95 -4.97 -33.25
C ILE A 167 -13.05 -5.87 -32.65
N VAL A 168 -14.09 -5.27 -32.07
CA VAL A 168 -15.19 -6.02 -31.45
C VAL A 168 -15.99 -6.82 -32.49
N ALA A 169 -16.21 -6.27 -33.68
CA ALA A 169 -16.86 -6.96 -34.80
C ALA A 169 -16.06 -8.20 -35.23
N LYS A 170 -14.73 -8.11 -35.29
CA LYS A 170 -13.86 -9.27 -35.55
C LYS A 170 -13.96 -10.32 -34.44
N CYS A 171 -14.02 -9.92 -33.17
CA CYS A 171 -14.24 -10.84 -32.04
C CYS A 171 -15.61 -11.53 -32.08
N LEU A 172 -16.61 -10.89 -32.71
CA LEU A 172 -17.95 -11.44 -32.92
C LEU A 172 -18.10 -12.23 -34.24
N GLY A 173 -17.05 -12.27 -35.08
CA GLY A 173 -17.09 -12.93 -36.39
C GLY A 173 -17.81 -12.13 -37.49
N ASP A 174 -18.12 -10.85 -37.25
CA ASP A 174 -18.72 -9.94 -38.23
C ASP A 174 -17.64 -9.29 -39.10
N GLU A 175 -17.21 -10.04 -40.13
CA GLU A 175 -16.15 -9.59 -41.04
C GLU A 175 -16.56 -8.38 -41.88
N ASP A 176 -17.84 -8.20 -42.18
CA ASP A 176 -18.31 -7.13 -43.06
C ASP A 176 -18.27 -5.79 -42.34
N THR A 177 -18.73 -5.73 -41.09
CA THR A 177 -18.59 -4.54 -40.23
C THR A 177 -17.12 -4.24 -39.94
N ALA A 178 -16.30 -5.27 -39.70
CA ALA A 178 -14.86 -5.09 -39.50
C ALA A 178 -14.15 -4.50 -40.72
N LYS A 179 -14.51 -4.95 -41.94
CA LYS A 179 -13.98 -4.42 -43.21
C LYS A 179 -14.49 -3.00 -43.48
N ALA A 180 -15.77 -2.71 -43.22
CA ALA A 180 -16.36 -1.40 -43.42
C ALA A 180 -15.72 -0.32 -42.53
N MET A 181 -15.54 -0.60 -41.24
CA MET A 181 -14.89 0.35 -40.31
C MET A 181 -13.39 0.53 -40.63
N ALA A 182 -12.74 -0.49 -41.18
CA ALA A 182 -11.37 -0.37 -41.68
C ALA A 182 -11.28 0.50 -42.96
N ALA A 183 -12.29 0.41 -43.84
CA ALA A 183 -12.38 1.19 -45.07
C ALA A 183 -12.73 2.67 -44.80
N ASP A 184 -13.62 2.97 -43.86
CA ASP A 184 -13.92 4.36 -43.45
C ASP A 184 -12.72 5.04 -42.76
N ALA A 185 -11.98 4.30 -41.92
CA ALA A 185 -10.70 4.76 -41.39
C ALA A 185 -9.61 4.97 -42.47
N GLU A 186 -9.79 4.36 -43.66
CA GLU A 186 -8.94 4.50 -44.83
C GLU A 186 -9.43 5.59 -45.81
N MET A 187 -10.72 5.90 -45.85
CA MET A 187 -11.29 7.05 -46.56
C MET A 187 -10.91 8.37 -45.87
N GLU A 188 -10.86 8.39 -44.53
CA GLU A 188 -10.32 9.51 -43.77
C GLU A 188 -8.83 9.76 -44.12
N ARG A 189 -8.07 8.69 -44.40
CA ARG A 189 -6.69 8.75 -44.92
C ARG A 189 -6.60 9.48 -46.26
N ARG A 190 -7.58 9.31 -47.16
CA ARG A 190 -7.65 10.04 -48.45
C ARG A 190 -8.03 11.51 -48.30
N ILE A 191 -8.97 11.83 -47.40
CA ILE A 191 -9.32 13.22 -47.06
C ILE A 191 -8.12 13.93 -46.40
N PHE A 192 -7.33 13.19 -45.62
CA PHE A 192 -6.06 13.64 -45.04
C PHE A 192 -4.96 13.86 -46.09
N ASP A 193 -4.91 13.01 -47.13
CA ASP A 193 -3.97 13.14 -48.24
C ASP A 193 -4.36 14.27 -49.24
N GLU A 194 -5.63 14.63 -49.36
CA GLU A 194 -6.15 15.67 -50.28
C GLU A 194 -6.23 17.10 -49.69
N GLY A 195 -5.70 17.31 -48.47
CA GLY A 195 -5.14 18.62 -48.10
C GLY A 195 -6.07 19.68 -47.52
N GLN A 196 -7.10 19.32 -46.74
CA GLN A 196 -7.79 20.30 -45.87
C GLN A 196 -8.11 19.72 -44.48
N ILE A 197 -7.11 19.79 -43.58
CA ILE A 197 -7.12 20.15 -42.14
C ILE A 197 -5.72 19.78 -41.58
N GLU A 198 -5.25 20.59 -40.63
CA GLU A 198 -3.86 20.77 -40.16
C GLU A 198 -3.07 19.49 -39.78
N GLU A 199 -1.84 19.44 -40.29
CA GLU A 199 -0.64 18.67 -39.90
C GLU A 199 -0.80 17.33 -39.16
N ASP A 200 -0.50 16.20 -39.83
CA ASP A 200 -0.10 14.95 -39.15
C ASP A 200 1.28 15.14 -38.50
N PRO A 201 1.38 15.17 -37.15
CA PRO A 201 2.65 15.39 -36.46
C PRO A 201 3.65 14.21 -36.61
N TYR A 202 3.26 13.12 -37.26
CA TYR A 202 4.12 11.95 -37.49
C TYR A 202 4.59 11.78 -38.94
N ARG A 203 4.14 12.64 -39.87
CA ARG A 203 4.45 12.53 -41.31
C ARG A 203 5.94 12.58 -41.62
N TYR A 204 6.74 13.23 -40.77
CA TYR A 204 8.20 13.36 -40.89
C TYR A 204 9.01 12.31 -40.09
N SER A 205 8.36 11.33 -39.46
CA SER A 205 9.02 10.46 -38.46
C SER A 205 9.72 9.21 -38.98
N LEU A 206 9.65 8.87 -40.27
CA LEU A 206 10.23 7.65 -40.89
C LEU A 206 11.14 7.96 -42.10
N ASP A 207 11.80 9.12 -42.11
CA ASP A 207 12.70 9.57 -43.18
C ASP A 207 14.08 8.87 -43.10
N ILE A 208 14.09 7.55 -43.28
CA ILE A 208 15.31 6.73 -43.35
C ILE A 208 15.14 5.66 -44.43
N LYS A 209 16.08 5.50 -45.36
CA LYS A 209 15.91 4.51 -46.45
C LYS A 209 15.97 3.09 -45.93
N ASP A 210 15.36 2.16 -46.65
CA ASP A 210 15.35 0.72 -46.30
C ASP A 210 16.78 0.13 -46.25
N GLU A 211 17.71 0.71 -47.00
CA GLU A 211 19.12 0.32 -47.04
C GLU A 211 19.90 0.84 -45.82
N ASP A 212 19.43 1.92 -45.18
CA ASP A 212 20.10 2.60 -44.07
C ASP A 212 19.62 2.10 -42.68
N TYR A 213 18.84 1.02 -42.63
CA TYR A 213 18.23 0.50 -41.40
C TYR A 213 19.24 0.19 -40.28
N GLN A 214 20.49 -0.14 -40.62
CA GLN A 214 21.56 -0.41 -39.65
C GLN A 214 22.03 0.85 -38.90
N ASN A 215 21.73 2.04 -39.44
CA ASN A 215 22.06 3.32 -38.83
C ASN A 215 20.99 3.83 -37.86
N ILE A 216 19.86 3.13 -37.71
CA ILE A 216 18.82 3.48 -36.74
C ILE A 216 19.44 3.51 -35.32
N PRO A 217 19.31 4.61 -34.57
CA PRO A 217 19.80 4.67 -33.18
C PRO A 217 19.12 3.61 -32.31
N ILE A 218 19.91 2.82 -31.58
CA ILE A 218 19.43 1.82 -30.63
C ILE A 218 19.79 2.26 -29.22
N PHE A 219 18.77 2.47 -28.39
CA PHE A 219 18.93 2.86 -27.00
C PHE A 219 18.63 1.67 -26.08
N ILE A 220 19.62 1.25 -25.30
CA ILE A 220 19.52 0.17 -24.32
C ILE A 220 19.48 0.77 -22.92
N ASN A 221 18.43 0.50 -22.15
CA ASN A 221 18.26 0.97 -20.78
C ASN A 221 18.89 0.00 -19.78
N ALA A 222 20.15 0.21 -19.42
CA ALA A 222 20.90 -0.73 -18.59
C ALA A 222 20.86 -0.38 -17.10
N ARG A 223 20.75 -1.40 -16.24
CA ARG A 223 20.89 -1.31 -14.79
C ARG A 223 21.46 -2.61 -14.26
N ASP A 224 22.68 -2.59 -13.73
CA ASP A 224 23.28 -3.67 -12.92
C ASP A 224 23.27 -5.10 -13.52
N ARG A 225 23.09 -5.25 -14.84
CA ARG A 225 23.03 -6.54 -15.56
C ARG A 225 24.03 -6.59 -16.72
N LEU A 226 25.19 -7.19 -16.50
CA LEU A 226 26.25 -7.31 -17.50
C LEU A 226 25.97 -8.42 -18.51
N GLU A 227 25.61 -9.62 -18.07
CA GLU A 227 25.61 -10.79 -18.96
C GLU A 227 24.50 -10.73 -20.00
N CYS A 228 23.32 -10.25 -19.61
CA CYS A 228 22.24 -9.98 -20.54
C CYS A 228 22.63 -8.90 -21.55
N LEU A 229 23.18 -7.78 -21.06
CA LEU A 229 23.59 -6.67 -21.92
C LEU A 229 24.65 -7.11 -22.94
N ARG A 230 25.64 -7.89 -22.50
CA ARG A 230 26.71 -8.41 -23.36
C ARG A 230 26.14 -9.28 -24.49
N GLN A 231 25.23 -10.21 -24.17
CA GLN A 231 24.60 -11.05 -25.18
C GLN A 231 23.79 -10.24 -26.21
N GLN A 232 23.07 -9.22 -25.75
CA GLN A 232 22.33 -8.32 -26.65
C GLN A 232 23.28 -7.51 -27.55
N ILE A 233 24.38 -6.97 -27.01
CA ILE A 233 25.39 -6.23 -27.76
C ILE A 233 26.09 -7.13 -28.79
N ASP A 234 26.47 -8.35 -28.40
CA ASP A 234 27.12 -9.32 -29.28
C ASP A 234 26.22 -9.65 -30.48
N TRP A 235 24.92 -9.87 -30.24
CA TRP A 235 23.95 -10.08 -31.32
C TRP A 235 23.84 -8.85 -32.23
N LEU A 236 23.75 -7.64 -31.64
CA LEU A 236 23.65 -6.40 -32.42
C LEU A 236 24.88 -6.20 -33.32
N TRP A 237 26.08 -6.49 -32.83
CA TRP A 237 27.31 -6.42 -33.63
C TRP A 237 27.36 -7.47 -34.73
N GLN A 238 26.96 -8.71 -34.44
CA GLN A 238 26.88 -9.76 -35.46
C GLN A 238 25.89 -9.41 -36.57
N ALA A 239 24.81 -8.71 -36.23
CA ALA A 239 23.82 -8.21 -37.17
C ALA A 239 24.23 -6.92 -37.92
N GLY A 240 25.39 -6.33 -37.59
CA GLY A 240 25.92 -5.12 -38.23
C GLY A 240 25.29 -3.81 -37.74
N TYR A 241 24.66 -3.79 -36.56
CA TYR A 241 24.18 -2.57 -35.93
C TYR A 241 25.32 -1.89 -35.16
N HIS A 242 25.54 -0.60 -35.43
CA HIS A 242 26.67 0.15 -34.84
C HIS A 242 26.25 1.45 -34.15
N ASN A 243 25.05 1.98 -34.42
CA ASN A 243 24.56 3.22 -33.79
C ASN A 243 23.89 2.93 -32.43
N ILE A 244 24.68 2.42 -31.48
CA ILE A 244 24.18 1.93 -30.18
C ILE A 244 24.52 2.93 -29.07
N TYR A 245 23.53 3.18 -28.21
CA TYR A 245 23.62 4.00 -27.02
C TYR A 245 23.19 3.16 -25.82
N ILE A 246 24.00 3.15 -24.77
CA ILE A 246 23.62 2.60 -23.48
C ILE A 246 23.21 3.78 -22.60
N LEU A 247 21.96 3.80 -22.15
CA LEU A 247 21.56 4.64 -21.03
C LEU A 247 21.85 3.86 -19.75
N ASP A 248 22.95 4.18 -19.10
CA ASP A 248 23.23 3.64 -17.77
C ASP A 248 22.30 4.32 -16.77
N ASN A 249 21.33 3.55 -16.27
CA ASN A 249 20.28 3.99 -15.38
C ASN A 249 20.75 3.92 -13.92
N ASP A 250 21.93 4.50 -13.68
CA ASP A 250 22.62 4.63 -12.40
C ASP A 250 23.22 3.31 -11.85
N SER A 251 23.81 2.47 -12.71
CA SER A 251 24.37 1.19 -12.28
C SER A 251 25.49 1.33 -11.25
N THR A 252 25.51 0.39 -10.33
CA THR A 252 26.50 0.26 -9.24
C THR A 252 27.35 -1.00 -9.36
N TYR A 253 27.00 -1.93 -10.25
CA TYR A 253 27.70 -3.20 -10.41
C TYR A 253 29.11 -3.03 -11.01
N PRO A 254 30.20 -3.30 -10.25
CA PRO A 254 31.55 -3.00 -10.73
C PRO A 254 31.96 -3.70 -12.03
N PRO A 255 31.63 -4.98 -12.28
CA PRO A 255 31.92 -5.64 -13.55
C PRO A 255 31.23 -4.98 -14.75
N LEU A 256 30.00 -4.49 -14.59
CA LEU A 256 29.29 -3.77 -15.65
C LEU A 256 29.98 -2.42 -15.95
N LEU A 257 30.39 -1.69 -14.91
CA LEU A 257 31.11 -0.43 -15.07
C LEU A 257 32.47 -0.64 -15.75
N ALA A 258 33.19 -1.71 -15.41
CA ALA A 258 34.42 -2.09 -16.10
C ALA A 258 34.17 -2.44 -17.58
N TYR A 259 33.10 -3.17 -17.87
CA TYR A 259 32.72 -3.50 -19.24
C TYR A 259 32.39 -2.25 -20.08
N TYR A 260 31.78 -1.21 -19.49
CA TYR A 260 31.58 0.06 -20.18
C TYR A 260 32.90 0.69 -20.65
N ASP A 261 33.95 0.60 -19.85
CA ASP A 261 35.28 1.07 -20.24
C ASP A 261 35.88 0.26 -21.40
N GLU A 262 35.55 -1.02 -21.51
CA GLU A 262 36.01 -1.89 -22.61
C GLU A 262 35.33 -1.55 -23.95
N ILE A 263 34.04 -1.18 -23.92
CA ILE A 263 33.23 -0.98 -25.14
C ILE A 263 33.07 0.49 -25.57
N LYS A 264 33.53 1.46 -24.76
CA LYS A 264 33.30 2.90 -24.99
C LYS A 264 33.79 3.45 -26.33
N GLU A 265 34.79 2.80 -26.94
CA GLU A 265 35.29 3.18 -28.27
C GLU A 265 34.30 2.83 -29.40
N ARG A 266 33.35 1.92 -29.14
CA ARG A 266 32.37 1.44 -30.12
C ARG A 266 30.93 1.83 -29.78
N ILE A 267 30.62 2.05 -28.50
CA ILE A 267 29.27 2.32 -28.00
C ILE A 267 29.27 3.56 -27.13
N LYS A 268 28.28 4.43 -27.31
CA LYS A 268 28.13 5.63 -26.49
C LYS A 268 27.38 5.31 -25.20
N VAL A 269 28.07 5.38 -24.07
CA VAL A 269 27.47 5.17 -22.74
C VAL A 269 27.08 6.52 -22.13
N LEU A 270 25.82 6.66 -21.73
CA LEU A 270 25.21 7.87 -21.17
C LEU A 270 24.79 7.60 -19.73
N PHE A 271 25.58 8.13 -18.79
CA PHE A 271 25.36 7.95 -17.36
C PHE A 271 24.27 8.88 -16.84
N LEU A 272 23.17 8.31 -16.34
CA LEU A 272 22.11 9.05 -15.69
C LEU A 272 22.46 9.26 -14.21
N LYS A 273 22.10 10.44 -13.66
CA LYS A 273 22.44 10.81 -12.27
C LYS A 273 21.65 10.06 -11.19
N LYS A 274 20.62 9.32 -11.59
CA LYS A 274 19.73 8.54 -10.71
C LYS A 274 18.94 7.56 -11.56
N ASN A 275 18.45 6.50 -10.94
CA ASN A 275 17.52 5.59 -11.57
C ASN A 275 16.19 6.31 -11.94
N LEU A 276 15.89 6.39 -13.24
CA LEU A 276 14.67 6.99 -13.80
C LEU A 276 13.59 5.93 -14.14
N GLY A 277 13.88 4.65 -13.89
CA GLY A 277 13.05 3.49 -14.21
C GLY A 277 12.97 3.20 -15.70
N TYR A 278 12.02 2.36 -16.11
CA TYR A 278 11.83 1.93 -17.51
C TYR A 278 11.53 3.08 -18.50
N LYS A 279 11.15 4.26 -18.01
CA LYS A 279 10.93 5.47 -18.82
C LYS A 279 12.18 6.37 -18.95
N ALA A 280 13.37 5.85 -18.67
CA ALA A 280 14.62 6.61 -18.62
C ALA A 280 14.89 7.44 -19.88
N LEU A 281 14.65 6.89 -21.08
CA LEU A 281 14.85 7.60 -22.35
C LEU A 281 14.12 8.94 -22.41
N TRP A 282 12.84 8.96 -22.03
CA TRP A 282 12.01 10.17 -22.11
C TRP A 282 12.23 11.10 -20.92
N LYS A 283 12.39 10.55 -19.70
CA LYS A 283 12.62 11.37 -18.50
C LYS A 283 13.99 12.05 -18.49
N SER A 284 15.00 11.46 -19.12
CA SER A 284 16.34 12.04 -19.26
C SER A 284 16.41 13.12 -20.33
N ASN A 285 15.37 13.24 -21.17
CA ASN A 285 15.35 14.13 -22.33
C ASN A 285 16.46 13.84 -23.37
N VAL A 286 17.05 12.63 -23.36
CA VAL A 286 18.24 12.32 -24.14
C VAL A 286 18.04 12.45 -25.65
N LEU A 287 16.84 12.12 -26.14
CA LEU A 287 16.53 12.19 -27.56
C LEU A 287 16.62 13.62 -28.10
N ASN A 288 16.23 14.61 -27.29
CA ASN A 288 16.35 16.02 -27.63
C ASN A 288 17.80 16.49 -27.51
N VAL A 289 18.52 16.05 -26.46
CA VAL A 289 19.94 16.38 -26.25
C VAL A 289 20.81 15.88 -27.42
N LEU A 290 20.53 14.69 -27.93
CA LEU A 290 21.23 14.09 -29.07
C LEU A 290 20.64 14.50 -30.43
N ASN A 291 19.60 15.34 -30.45
CA ASN A 291 18.90 15.76 -31.65
C ASN A 291 18.46 14.59 -32.57
N ILE A 292 17.93 13.52 -31.99
CA ILE A 292 17.43 12.36 -32.73
C ILE A 292 16.10 12.72 -33.39
N GLN A 293 16.07 12.91 -34.70
CA GLN A 293 14.85 13.24 -35.46
C GLN A 293 14.26 12.07 -36.26
N THR A 294 14.99 10.95 -36.29
CA THR A 294 14.65 9.72 -37.03
C THR A 294 13.93 8.69 -36.13
N PRO A 295 13.42 7.58 -36.70
CA PRO A 295 13.04 6.42 -35.90
C PRO A 295 14.19 5.96 -35.02
N TYR A 296 13.87 5.37 -33.87
CA TYR A 296 14.86 4.84 -32.95
C TYR A 296 14.33 3.56 -32.30
N VAL A 297 15.24 2.70 -31.85
CA VAL A 297 14.91 1.53 -31.04
C VAL A 297 15.09 1.88 -29.56
N TYR A 298 14.19 1.39 -28.72
CA TYR A 298 14.37 1.40 -27.28
C TYR A 298 14.12 -0.01 -26.73
N THR A 299 15.00 -0.47 -25.84
CA THR A 299 14.97 -1.82 -25.28
C THR A 299 15.54 -1.89 -23.87
N ASP A 300 15.08 -2.89 -23.11
CA ASP A 300 15.76 -3.42 -21.93
C ASP A 300 16.98 -4.28 -22.33
N PRO A 301 17.96 -4.50 -21.43
CA PRO A 301 19.24 -5.16 -21.77
C PRO A 301 19.12 -6.68 -21.90
N ASP A 302 17.95 -7.24 -21.63
CA ASP A 302 17.70 -8.68 -21.49
C ASP A 302 16.78 -9.26 -22.58
N ILE A 303 16.56 -8.51 -23.66
CA ILE A 303 15.78 -8.96 -24.82
C ILE A 303 16.73 -9.31 -25.97
N VAL A 304 16.93 -10.60 -26.23
CA VAL A 304 17.85 -11.07 -27.29
C VAL A 304 17.05 -11.83 -28.36
N PRO A 305 17.17 -11.49 -29.65
CA PRO A 305 16.47 -12.22 -30.72
C PRO A 305 16.81 -13.71 -30.72
N VAL A 306 15.84 -14.54 -31.12
CA VAL A 306 16.06 -16.00 -31.25
C VAL A 306 17.09 -16.31 -32.34
N GLU A 307 17.70 -17.48 -32.27
CA GLU A 307 18.80 -17.89 -33.15
C GLU A 307 18.41 -17.88 -34.64
N GLU A 308 17.13 -18.09 -34.95
CA GLU A 308 16.60 -18.07 -36.31
C GLU A 308 16.23 -16.67 -36.82
N CYS A 309 16.34 -15.63 -35.97
CA CYS A 309 15.93 -14.28 -36.32
C CYS A 309 16.86 -13.68 -37.38
N PRO A 310 16.31 -13.24 -38.54
CA PRO A 310 17.10 -12.56 -39.55
C PRO A 310 17.74 -11.27 -39.00
N TYR A 311 18.99 -11.02 -39.38
CA TYR A 311 19.72 -9.83 -38.95
C TYR A 311 19.13 -8.52 -39.49
N ASP A 312 18.35 -8.55 -40.58
CA ASP A 312 17.67 -7.40 -41.16
C ASP A 312 16.30 -7.09 -40.51
N VAL A 313 16.04 -7.57 -39.29
CA VAL A 313 14.74 -7.39 -38.62
C VAL A 313 14.32 -5.92 -38.44
N LEU A 314 15.25 -4.96 -38.25
CA LEU A 314 14.88 -3.54 -38.21
C LEU A 314 14.35 -3.03 -39.55
N LYS A 315 14.85 -3.55 -40.68
CA LYS A 315 14.29 -3.28 -42.01
C LYS A 315 12.86 -3.79 -42.08
N LYS A 316 12.59 -5.01 -41.59
CA LYS A 316 11.23 -5.56 -41.51
C LYS A 316 10.33 -4.70 -40.63
N MET A 317 10.77 -4.29 -39.43
CA MET A 317 10.00 -3.40 -38.55
C MET A 317 9.70 -2.04 -39.20
N LEU A 318 10.67 -1.46 -39.92
CA LEU A 318 10.51 -0.21 -40.67
C LEU A 318 9.45 -0.34 -41.77
N GLN A 319 9.50 -1.42 -42.55
CA GLN A 319 8.50 -1.73 -43.58
C GLN A 319 7.10 -1.91 -42.99
N VAL A 320 7.00 -2.56 -41.81
CA VAL A 320 5.72 -2.70 -41.10
C VAL A 320 5.20 -1.34 -40.63
N LEU A 321 6.04 -0.48 -40.04
CA LEU A 321 5.63 0.88 -39.67
C LEU A 321 5.20 1.71 -40.88
N ARG A 322 5.84 1.56 -42.04
CA ARG A 322 5.42 2.23 -43.29
C ARG A 322 4.06 1.76 -43.76
N LYS A 323 3.81 0.46 -43.71
CA LYS A 323 2.53 -0.15 -44.09
C LYS A 323 1.39 0.29 -43.17
N TYR A 324 1.66 0.43 -41.87
CA TYR A 324 0.68 0.81 -40.85
C TYR A 324 1.03 2.19 -40.21
N PRO A 325 0.64 3.31 -40.86
CA PRO A 325 1.09 4.66 -40.49
C PRO A 325 0.65 5.10 -39.09
N TYR A 326 -0.41 4.47 -38.57
CA TYR A 326 -1.00 4.80 -37.29
C TYR A 326 -0.43 4.03 -36.11
N ILE A 327 0.35 2.98 -36.40
CA ILE A 327 1.08 2.22 -35.41
C ILE A 327 2.27 3.04 -34.94
N LYS A 328 2.40 3.18 -33.63
CA LYS A 328 3.39 4.04 -32.98
C LYS A 328 4.75 3.37 -32.84
N LYS A 329 4.77 2.05 -32.70
CA LYS A 329 6.00 1.23 -32.65
C LYS A 329 5.73 -0.22 -33.04
N VAL A 330 6.77 -0.89 -33.52
CA VAL A 330 6.78 -2.32 -33.86
C VAL A 330 7.92 -2.97 -33.08
N GLY A 331 7.68 -4.11 -32.44
CA GLY A 331 8.69 -4.82 -31.65
C GLY A 331 8.59 -6.32 -31.80
N PHE A 332 9.44 -7.05 -31.07
CA PHE A 332 9.43 -8.51 -31.10
C PHE A 332 8.22 -9.10 -30.34
N GLY A 333 7.72 -10.22 -30.81
CA GLY A 333 7.04 -11.21 -29.99
C GLY A 333 8.06 -11.96 -29.14
N LEU A 334 7.65 -12.42 -27.96
CA LEU A 334 8.54 -13.13 -27.04
C LEU A 334 8.34 -14.64 -27.16
N ARG A 335 9.42 -15.39 -27.33
CA ARG A 335 9.36 -16.86 -27.35
C ARG A 335 9.04 -17.32 -25.93
N THR A 336 7.98 -18.10 -25.79
CA THR A 336 7.53 -18.59 -24.47
C THR A 336 7.41 -20.11 -24.38
N GLU A 337 7.52 -20.81 -25.50
CA GLU A 337 7.25 -22.26 -25.61
C GLU A 337 8.22 -23.14 -24.82
N ASP A 338 9.46 -22.67 -24.62
CA ASP A 338 10.57 -23.41 -24.02
C ASP A 338 11.10 -22.77 -22.72
N ILE A 339 10.28 -21.94 -22.07
CA ILE A 339 10.61 -21.32 -20.77
C ILE A 339 10.89 -22.39 -19.71
N THR A 340 11.98 -22.21 -18.97
CA THR A 340 12.51 -23.22 -18.03
C THR A 340 12.16 -22.97 -16.57
N PHE A 341 11.73 -21.77 -16.17
CA PHE A 341 11.46 -21.43 -14.76
C PHE A 341 10.03 -21.78 -14.28
N ALA A 342 9.87 -21.93 -12.96
CA ALA A 342 8.65 -22.43 -12.31
C ALA A 342 7.39 -21.57 -12.55
N GLY A 343 7.53 -20.27 -12.80
CA GLY A 343 6.43 -19.32 -13.03
C GLY A 343 5.93 -19.24 -14.48
N LYS A 344 6.30 -20.19 -15.36
CA LYS A 344 5.92 -20.21 -16.79
C LYS A 344 4.42 -20.05 -17.06
N ALA A 345 3.54 -20.56 -16.17
CA ALA A 345 2.09 -20.46 -16.34
C ALA A 345 1.58 -19.01 -16.30
N ALA A 346 2.15 -18.15 -15.45
CA ALA A 346 1.79 -16.74 -15.36
C ALA A 346 2.28 -15.94 -16.57
N VAL A 347 3.47 -16.29 -17.09
CA VAL A 347 3.99 -15.70 -18.33
C VAL A 347 3.16 -16.12 -19.53
N TRP A 348 2.76 -17.40 -19.62
CA TRP A 348 1.87 -17.87 -20.68
C TRP A 348 0.51 -17.18 -20.65
N ALA A 349 -0.07 -16.95 -19.47
CA ALA A 349 -1.31 -16.18 -19.35
C ALA A 349 -1.13 -14.73 -19.79
N SER A 350 -0.07 -14.05 -19.34
CA SER A 350 0.18 -12.63 -19.66
C SER A 350 0.59 -12.40 -21.12
N GLU A 351 1.52 -13.17 -21.66
CA GLU A 351 2.03 -12.99 -23.04
C GLU A 351 1.08 -13.54 -24.09
N GLY A 352 0.35 -14.64 -23.79
CA GLY A 352 -0.73 -15.13 -24.64
C GLY A 352 -1.84 -14.11 -24.85
N GLU A 353 -2.18 -13.32 -23.82
CA GLU A 353 -3.14 -12.21 -23.91
C GLU A 353 -2.58 -10.99 -24.68
N ARG A 354 -1.25 -10.82 -24.74
CA ARG A 354 -0.59 -9.68 -25.41
C ARG A 354 -0.46 -9.87 -26.92
N MET A 355 -0.58 -11.08 -27.48
CA MET A 355 -0.66 -11.33 -28.92
C MET A 355 -2.13 -11.51 -29.33
N MET A 356 -2.84 -10.38 -29.46
CA MET A 356 -4.30 -10.38 -29.54
C MET A 356 -4.84 -10.85 -30.89
N THR A 357 -4.22 -10.46 -32.01
CA THR A 357 -4.78 -10.70 -33.35
C THR A 357 -3.73 -10.62 -34.45
N GLU A 358 -3.65 -11.63 -35.32
CA GLU A 358 -2.82 -11.58 -36.53
C GLU A 358 -3.42 -10.59 -37.55
N LEU A 359 -2.57 -9.67 -38.06
CA LEU A 359 -2.93 -8.68 -39.09
C LEU A 359 -2.36 -9.03 -40.46
N ALA A 360 -1.22 -9.71 -40.48
CA ALA A 360 -0.54 -10.24 -41.65
C ALA A 360 0.41 -11.36 -41.19
N PRO A 361 0.92 -12.21 -42.09
CA PRO A 361 1.88 -13.25 -41.73
C PRO A 361 3.01 -12.70 -40.86
N GLU A 362 3.18 -13.28 -39.67
CA GLU A 362 4.20 -12.92 -38.68
C GLU A 362 4.04 -11.51 -38.07
N VAL A 363 2.88 -10.85 -38.23
CA VAL A 363 2.61 -9.50 -37.70
C VAL A 363 1.30 -9.50 -36.92
N TYR A 364 1.39 -9.27 -35.61
CA TYR A 364 0.29 -9.34 -34.67
C TYR A 364 0.03 -7.98 -34.02
N PHE A 365 -1.23 -7.62 -33.83
CA PHE A 365 -1.60 -6.55 -32.92
C PHE A 365 -1.36 -7.01 -31.48
N GLY A 366 -0.63 -6.21 -30.72
CA GLY A 366 -0.23 -6.60 -29.37
C GLY A 366 0.44 -5.49 -28.60
N VAL A 367 0.10 -5.37 -27.31
CA VAL A 367 0.68 -4.36 -26.41
C VAL A 367 2.18 -4.60 -26.26
N ILE A 368 2.97 -3.55 -26.46
CA ILE A 368 4.42 -3.57 -26.26
C ILE A 368 4.79 -2.58 -25.16
N ASP A 369 5.44 -3.06 -24.11
CA ASP A 369 6.04 -2.26 -23.05
C ASP A 369 7.42 -1.70 -23.47
N THR A 370 8.49 -1.98 -22.72
CA THR A 370 9.88 -1.66 -23.06
C THR A 370 10.62 -2.80 -23.75
N THR A 371 9.91 -3.89 -24.09
CA THR A 371 10.42 -4.92 -25.02
C THR A 371 11.01 -4.25 -26.26
N PHE A 372 12.17 -4.73 -26.72
CA PHE A 372 12.90 -4.22 -27.90
C PHE A 372 11.94 -3.88 -29.05
N ALA A 373 11.82 -2.58 -29.33
CA ALA A 373 10.89 -2.07 -30.32
C ALA A 373 11.43 -0.84 -31.06
N LEU A 374 11.13 -0.78 -32.35
CA LEU A 374 11.34 0.37 -33.22
C LEU A 374 10.17 1.36 -33.04
N TYR A 375 10.48 2.53 -32.52
CA TYR A 375 9.56 3.64 -32.34
C TYR A 375 9.61 4.57 -33.55
N ARG A 376 8.46 5.16 -33.89
CA ARG A 376 8.47 6.47 -34.55
C ARG A 376 9.16 7.49 -33.65
N ASN A 377 9.49 8.67 -34.17
CA ASN A 377 10.04 9.78 -33.37
C ASN A 377 9.04 10.29 -32.30
N LEU A 378 8.82 9.51 -31.24
CA LEU A 378 7.96 9.78 -30.11
C LEU A 378 8.77 10.36 -28.96
N ARG A 379 8.26 11.44 -28.35
CA ARG A 379 8.90 12.09 -27.21
C ARG A 379 8.33 11.68 -25.85
N HIS A 380 7.48 10.65 -25.82
CA HIS A 380 6.88 10.12 -24.61
C HIS A 380 6.72 8.59 -24.70
N TYR A 381 6.63 7.94 -23.53
CA TYR A 381 6.34 6.51 -23.44
C TYR A 381 4.94 6.19 -23.98
N ASN A 382 4.83 5.15 -24.82
CA ASN A 382 3.57 4.67 -25.36
C ASN A 382 3.57 3.14 -25.40
N ALA A 383 2.54 2.50 -24.85
CA ALA A 383 2.38 1.04 -24.83
C ALA A 383 1.30 0.50 -25.78
N TYR A 384 0.53 1.39 -26.42
CA TYR A 384 -0.67 1.08 -27.19
C TYR A 384 -0.51 1.47 -28.67
N ALA A 385 -1.41 0.99 -29.53
CA ALA A 385 -1.26 1.13 -30.99
C ALA A 385 0.09 0.59 -31.48
N THR A 386 0.37 -0.66 -31.11
CA THR A 386 1.65 -1.34 -31.31
C THR A 386 1.47 -2.68 -32.01
N LEU A 387 2.48 -3.10 -32.77
CA LEU A 387 2.50 -4.42 -33.42
C LEU A 387 3.70 -5.24 -32.98
N ARG A 388 3.49 -6.53 -32.74
CA ARG A 388 4.54 -7.51 -32.47
C ARG A 388 4.83 -8.34 -33.71
N LEU A 389 6.11 -8.59 -33.99
CA LEU A 389 6.52 -9.60 -34.96
C LEU A 389 6.48 -11.00 -34.33
N ALA A 390 6.32 -12.05 -35.13
CA ALA A 390 6.27 -13.43 -34.65
C ALA A 390 7.09 -14.37 -35.54
N GLY A 391 6.99 -15.68 -35.29
CA GLY A 391 7.68 -16.71 -36.05
C GLY A 391 9.20 -16.60 -35.86
N LYS A 392 9.94 -16.46 -36.96
CA LYS A 392 11.40 -16.28 -36.89
C LYS A 392 11.82 -14.93 -36.30
N TYR A 393 10.94 -13.93 -36.33
CA TYR A 393 11.22 -12.58 -35.79
C TYR A 393 10.78 -12.46 -34.32
N MET A 394 11.20 -13.41 -33.48
CA MET A 394 10.90 -13.40 -32.04
C MET A 394 12.17 -13.14 -31.23
N ALA A 395 12.00 -12.82 -29.95
CA ALA A 395 13.10 -12.65 -29.01
C ALA A 395 12.87 -13.44 -27.72
N ARG A 396 13.96 -13.78 -27.04
CA ARG A 396 13.97 -14.33 -25.69
C ARG A 396 14.12 -13.19 -24.70
N HIS A 397 13.29 -13.21 -23.67
CA HIS A 397 13.53 -12.45 -22.45
C HIS A 397 14.43 -13.31 -21.55
N LEU A 398 15.74 -13.04 -21.53
CA LEU A 398 16.76 -13.94 -20.98
C LEU A 398 16.47 -14.43 -19.56
N PRO A 399 15.97 -13.61 -18.62
CA PRO A 399 15.53 -14.07 -17.31
C PRO A 399 14.53 -15.22 -17.29
N TRP A 400 13.71 -15.43 -18.32
CA TRP A 400 12.78 -16.56 -18.36
C TRP A 400 13.45 -17.92 -18.62
N TYR A 401 14.75 -17.92 -18.93
CA TYR A 401 15.50 -19.12 -19.27
C TYR A 401 16.54 -19.49 -18.21
N MET A 402 16.63 -18.70 -17.14
CA MET A 402 17.62 -18.87 -16.09
C MET A 402 17.25 -19.97 -15.10
N ASP A 403 18.26 -20.65 -14.58
CA ASP A 403 18.12 -21.52 -13.42
C ASP A 403 18.15 -20.68 -12.13
N TYR A 404 16.97 -20.39 -11.61
CA TYR A 404 16.82 -19.61 -10.39
C TYR A 404 17.33 -20.32 -9.14
N GLN A 405 17.55 -21.64 -9.17
CA GLN A 405 18.19 -22.35 -8.05
C GLN A 405 19.70 -22.10 -7.98
N LYS A 406 20.29 -21.55 -9.04
CA LYS A 406 21.72 -21.28 -9.14
C LYS A 406 21.98 -20.01 -9.96
N LEU A 407 21.66 -18.86 -9.37
CA LEU A 407 21.91 -17.56 -9.99
C LEU A 407 23.41 -17.33 -10.22
N SER A 408 23.73 -16.65 -11.32
CA SER A 408 25.06 -16.11 -11.58
C SER A 408 25.35 -14.94 -10.62
N ALA A 409 26.62 -14.57 -10.47
CA ALA A 409 26.99 -13.39 -9.67
C ALA A 409 26.35 -12.09 -10.22
N ASP A 410 26.15 -12.02 -11.54
CA ASP A 410 25.48 -10.90 -12.22
C ASP A 410 24.02 -10.77 -11.79
N GLU A 411 23.26 -11.86 -11.84
CA GLU A 411 21.83 -11.86 -11.49
C GLU A 411 21.59 -11.78 -9.99
N ASP A 412 22.47 -12.38 -9.17
CA ASP A 412 22.42 -12.22 -7.71
C ASP A 412 22.67 -10.76 -7.32
N TYR A 413 23.60 -10.07 -7.98
CA TYR A 413 23.84 -8.66 -7.75
C TYR A 413 22.62 -7.81 -8.16
N TYR A 414 22.11 -8.01 -9.38
CA TYR A 414 20.92 -7.29 -9.84
C TYR A 414 19.72 -7.50 -8.90
N ALA A 415 19.46 -8.74 -8.48
CA ALA A 415 18.37 -9.08 -7.59
C ALA A 415 18.43 -8.35 -6.23
N LYS A 416 19.65 -8.06 -5.74
CA LYS A 416 19.89 -7.34 -4.48
C LYS A 416 19.79 -5.81 -4.62
N HIS A 417 19.96 -5.26 -5.81
CA HIS A 417 20.13 -3.81 -6.02
C HIS A 417 19.03 -3.16 -6.87
N ALA A 418 18.19 -3.94 -7.56
CA ALA A 418 17.11 -3.40 -8.38
C ALA A 418 15.88 -2.97 -7.55
N THR A 419 15.30 -1.82 -7.91
CA THR A 419 14.12 -1.23 -7.26
C THR A 419 12.83 -2.00 -7.59
N GLU A 420 11.78 -1.88 -6.77
CA GLU A 420 10.62 -2.80 -6.69
C GLU A 420 9.73 -3.00 -7.96
N ASP A 421 10.03 -2.37 -9.10
CA ASP A 421 9.15 -2.29 -10.28
C ASP A 421 9.53 -3.20 -11.47
N TYR A 422 10.34 -4.25 -11.28
CA TYR A 422 10.76 -5.13 -12.39
C TYR A 422 10.05 -6.49 -12.42
N SER A 423 9.68 -6.95 -13.63
CA SER A 423 9.04 -8.26 -13.89
C SER A 423 9.86 -9.43 -13.35
N THR A 424 11.19 -9.39 -13.44
CA THR A 424 12.07 -10.42 -12.88
C THR A 424 12.11 -10.39 -11.35
N LEU A 425 12.11 -9.21 -10.73
CA LEU A 425 12.08 -9.07 -9.28
C LEU A 425 10.76 -9.55 -8.69
N LYS A 426 9.65 -9.28 -9.37
CA LYS A 426 8.35 -9.84 -9.00
C LYS A 426 8.36 -11.38 -9.08
N VAL A 427 8.89 -11.96 -10.15
CA VAL A 427 9.05 -13.42 -10.27
C VAL A 427 9.95 -13.98 -9.17
N LEU A 428 11.05 -13.30 -8.85
CA LEU A 428 11.98 -13.69 -7.78
C LEU A 428 11.36 -13.57 -6.36
N LYS A 429 10.55 -12.53 -6.13
CA LYS A 429 9.78 -12.29 -4.89
C LYS A 429 8.66 -13.32 -4.73
N ASP A 430 7.88 -13.57 -5.79
CA ASP A 430 6.76 -14.53 -5.81
C ASP A 430 7.23 -15.97 -5.56
N ASN A 431 8.49 -16.29 -5.87
CA ASN A 431 9.11 -17.60 -5.59
C ASN A 431 9.95 -17.63 -4.29
N GLY A 432 9.92 -16.56 -3.47
CA GLY A 432 10.63 -16.50 -2.19
C GLY A 432 12.15 -16.51 -2.27
N MET A 433 12.70 -16.25 -3.46
CA MET A 433 14.15 -16.33 -3.76
C MET A 433 14.87 -15.00 -3.58
N VAL A 434 14.13 -13.89 -3.68
CA VAL A 434 14.57 -12.59 -3.19
C VAL A 434 13.81 -12.29 -1.91
N LYS A 435 14.52 -12.30 -0.78
CA LYS A 435 14.06 -11.56 0.38
C LYS A 435 14.06 -10.10 -0.06
N GLU A 436 12.91 -9.43 -0.04
CA GLU A 436 12.91 -7.96 -0.04
C GLU A 436 13.98 -7.53 0.94
N GLN A 437 14.95 -6.75 0.46
CA GLN A 437 15.85 -6.05 1.36
C GLN A 437 15.02 -4.96 2.01
N THR A 438 14.23 -5.42 2.96
CA THR A 438 13.31 -4.63 3.75
C THR A 438 14.21 -3.68 4.55
N LEU A 439 13.98 -2.40 4.33
CA LEU A 439 14.64 -1.31 5.03
C LEU A 439 13.71 -0.91 6.17
N THR A 440 14.17 -1.02 7.41
CA THR A 440 13.40 -0.52 8.56
C THR A 440 13.81 0.92 8.86
N SER A 441 12.87 1.87 8.80
CA SER A 441 13.09 3.22 9.32
C SER A 441 12.89 3.21 10.83
N ILE A 442 13.97 3.38 11.59
CA ILE A 442 13.94 3.44 13.05
C ILE A 442 13.76 4.91 13.47
N ILE A 443 12.56 5.24 13.95
CA ILE A 443 12.17 6.58 14.38
C ILE A 443 12.32 6.70 15.89
N ILE A 444 13.19 7.62 16.31
CA ILE A 444 13.54 7.86 17.71
C ILE A 444 13.24 9.31 18.06
N LEU A 445 12.42 9.53 19.09
CA LEU A 445 12.26 10.86 19.67
C LEU A 445 13.23 11.04 20.84
N SER A 446 14.07 12.08 20.79
CA SER A 446 15.01 12.42 21.86
C SER A 446 14.61 13.70 22.59
N TYR A 447 14.72 13.72 23.91
CA TYR A 447 14.50 14.92 24.73
C TYR A 447 15.28 14.86 26.05
N ASN A 448 16.32 15.71 26.19
CA ASN A 448 17.12 15.88 27.42
C ASN A 448 17.62 14.57 28.06
N ALA A 449 18.09 13.63 27.24
CA ALA A 449 18.60 12.34 27.71
C ALA A 449 19.77 11.86 26.84
N LEU A 450 20.82 12.68 26.73
CA LEU A 450 21.99 12.41 25.90
C LEU A 450 22.59 11.01 26.17
N ASP A 451 22.88 10.67 27.42
CA ASP A 451 23.54 9.39 27.76
C ASP A 451 22.72 8.17 27.33
N TYR A 452 21.40 8.23 27.50
CA TYR A 452 20.49 7.17 27.07
C TYR A 452 20.37 7.10 25.56
N THR A 453 20.26 8.25 24.89
CA THR A 453 20.22 8.33 23.42
C THR A 453 21.49 7.73 22.82
N ARG A 454 22.66 7.96 23.43
CA ARG A 454 23.92 7.32 23.03
C ARG A 454 23.85 5.81 23.16
N LEU A 455 23.42 5.30 24.31
CA LEU A 455 23.30 3.85 24.53
C LEU A 455 22.33 3.20 23.54
N CYS A 456 21.19 3.84 23.26
CA CYS A 456 20.21 3.38 22.28
C CYS A 456 20.84 3.28 20.89
N LEU A 457 21.43 4.37 20.38
CA LEU A 457 22.04 4.38 19.04
C LEU A 457 23.20 3.39 18.90
N GLU A 458 24.08 3.30 19.90
CA GLU A 458 25.18 2.33 19.88
C GLU A 458 24.66 0.88 19.92
N SER A 459 23.58 0.62 20.66
CA SER A 459 22.98 -0.71 20.69
C SER A 459 22.36 -1.13 19.37
N ILE A 460 21.76 -0.20 18.62
CA ILE A 460 21.25 -0.44 17.25
C ILE A 460 22.41 -0.74 16.31
N ARG A 461 23.45 0.11 16.31
CA ARG A 461 24.65 -0.05 15.48
C ARG A 461 25.33 -1.40 15.72
N LYS A 462 25.35 -1.86 16.97
CA LYS A 462 25.97 -3.12 17.38
C LYS A 462 25.13 -4.36 17.02
N ASN A 463 23.81 -4.28 17.15
CA ASN A 463 22.93 -5.46 17.12
C ASN A 463 22.06 -5.57 15.87
N THR A 464 22.18 -4.64 14.92
CA THR A 464 21.42 -4.63 13.67
C THR A 464 22.37 -4.51 12.48
N GLU A 465 22.15 -5.32 11.45
CA GLU A 465 23.00 -5.35 10.26
C GLU A 465 22.97 -4.02 9.50
N LYS A 466 24.14 -3.45 9.21
CA LYS A 466 24.25 -2.17 8.49
C LYS A 466 23.64 -2.30 7.08
N GLY A 467 22.87 -1.30 6.66
CA GLY A 467 22.18 -1.28 5.36
C GLY A 467 20.79 -1.91 5.38
N THR A 468 20.37 -2.54 6.49
CA THR A 468 19.01 -3.04 6.68
C THR A 468 18.08 -2.05 7.39
N TYR A 469 18.62 -0.92 7.85
CA TYR A 469 17.88 0.12 8.54
C TYR A 469 18.41 1.52 8.20
N GLU A 470 17.56 2.52 8.41
CA GLU A 470 17.96 3.92 8.57
C GLU A 470 17.53 4.40 9.97
N ILE A 471 18.25 5.37 10.53
CA ILE A 471 17.91 5.97 11.83
C ILE A 471 17.45 7.40 11.59
N ILE A 472 16.27 7.73 12.11
CA ILE A 472 15.70 9.07 12.09
C ILE A 472 15.51 9.51 13.54
N VAL A 473 16.27 10.51 13.96
CA VAL A 473 16.18 11.09 15.31
C VAL A 473 15.49 12.44 15.24
N VAL A 474 14.37 12.57 15.96
CA VAL A 474 13.72 13.86 16.17
C VAL A 474 14.16 14.38 17.54
N ASP A 475 15.02 15.40 17.58
CA ASP A 475 15.35 16.10 18.82
C ASP A 475 14.21 17.07 19.16
N ASN A 476 13.59 16.88 20.32
CA ASN A 476 12.41 17.61 20.74
C ASN A 476 12.73 18.91 21.47
N GLY A 477 13.78 19.61 21.05
CA GLY A 477 14.26 20.85 21.66
C GLY A 477 15.06 20.61 22.93
N SER A 478 16.01 19.68 22.89
CA SER A 478 16.88 19.37 24.03
C SER A 478 17.82 20.52 24.37
N LYS A 479 18.23 20.58 25.65
CA LYS A 479 19.12 21.61 26.22
C LYS A 479 20.33 21.05 26.96
N ASP A 480 20.50 19.73 26.94
CA ASP A 480 21.54 18.99 27.66
C ASP A 480 22.77 18.65 26.80
N GLY A 481 22.84 19.15 25.57
CA GLY A 481 23.88 18.80 24.60
C GLY A 481 23.47 17.72 23.60
N SER A 482 22.28 17.11 23.73
CA SER A 482 21.78 16.08 22.81
C SER A 482 21.77 16.55 21.37
N ALA A 483 21.24 17.75 21.10
CA ALA A 483 21.13 18.27 19.75
C ALA A 483 22.49 18.44 19.05
N GLN A 484 23.50 18.97 19.76
CA GLN A 484 24.85 19.15 19.24
C GLN A 484 25.53 17.81 18.94
N TRP A 485 25.38 16.84 19.84
CA TRP A 485 25.95 15.51 19.66
C TRP A 485 25.27 14.74 18.52
N LEU A 486 23.95 14.83 18.39
CA LEU A 486 23.18 14.25 17.29
C LEU A 486 23.58 14.86 15.94
N ALA A 487 23.74 16.18 15.87
CA ALA A 487 24.17 16.88 14.66
C ALA A 487 25.58 16.49 14.18
N SER A 488 26.43 15.94 15.05
CA SER A 488 27.76 15.46 14.68
C SER A 488 27.77 14.03 14.15
N GLN A 489 26.65 13.31 14.15
CA GLN A 489 26.55 11.94 13.65
C GLN A 489 26.33 11.95 12.13
N THR A 490 27.07 11.13 11.38
CA THR A 490 27.03 11.13 9.90
C THR A 490 26.15 10.04 9.30
N ASP A 491 25.70 9.09 10.11
CA ASP A 491 24.96 7.88 9.72
C ASP A 491 23.48 7.93 10.10
N ILE A 492 22.98 9.07 10.58
CA ILE A 492 21.58 9.27 10.99
C ILE A 492 20.97 10.49 10.32
N CYS A 493 19.65 10.50 10.14
CA CYS A 493 18.87 11.68 9.77
C CYS A 493 18.33 12.36 11.03
N CYS A 494 18.40 13.70 11.11
CA CYS A 494 17.94 14.44 12.28
C CYS A 494 16.91 15.52 11.94
N ILE A 495 15.91 15.66 12.80
CA ILE A 495 14.99 16.81 12.84
C ILE A 495 15.17 17.51 14.18
N PHE A 496 15.45 18.82 14.18
CA PHE A 496 15.63 19.61 15.41
C PHE A 496 14.45 20.54 15.65
N ASN A 497 13.63 20.24 16.66
CA ASN A 497 12.53 21.11 17.07
C ASN A 497 13.04 22.25 17.97
N LYS A 498 12.38 23.41 17.90
CA LYS A 498 12.71 24.57 18.76
C LYS A 498 12.25 24.40 20.20
N LYS A 499 11.27 23.53 20.45
CA LYS A 499 10.63 23.28 21.75
C LYS A 499 10.08 21.85 21.78
N ASN A 500 9.76 21.35 22.96
CA ASN A 500 9.11 20.05 23.10
C ASN A 500 7.69 20.10 22.51
N MET A 501 7.49 19.27 21.49
CA MET A 501 6.26 19.14 20.71
C MET A 501 5.37 17.96 21.15
N GLY A 502 5.79 17.19 22.17
CA GLY A 502 5.14 15.95 22.60
C GLY A 502 5.58 14.73 21.79
N PHE A 503 5.31 13.54 22.33
CA PHE A 503 5.67 12.26 21.74
C PHE A 503 4.99 12.00 20.39
N PRO A 504 3.64 12.09 20.27
CA PRO A 504 2.96 11.73 19.02
C PRO A 504 3.44 12.59 17.84
N LYS A 505 3.58 13.90 18.06
CA LYS A 505 4.04 14.85 17.04
C LYS A 505 5.48 14.60 16.61
N GLY A 506 6.37 14.35 17.56
CA GLY A 506 7.76 14.03 17.28
C GLY A 506 7.89 12.76 16.43
N CYS A 507 7.17 11.70 16.80
CA CYS A 507 7.11 10.47 16.02
C CYS A 507 6.52 10.69 14.62
N ASN A 508 5.44 11.49 14.49
CA ASN A 508 4.85 11.83 13.19
C ASN A 508 5.83 12.52 12.26
N GLN A 509 6.62 13.48 12.76
CA GLN A 509 7.66 14.16 11.97
C GLN A 509 8.70 13.18 11.43
N GLY A 510 9.10 12.19 12.24
CA GLY A 510 10.04 11.17 11.80
C GLY A 510 9.43 10.20 10.79
N MET A 511 8.20 9.74 11.02
CA MET A 511 7.48 8.86 10.08
C MET A 511 7.23 9.52 8.71
N GLU A 512 7.03 10.84 8.68
CA GLU A 512 6.80 11.59 7.44
C GLU A 512 8.00 11.56 6.48
N ILE A 513 9.23 11.58 7.00
CA ILE A 513 10.46 11.61 6.19
C ILE A 513 11.09 10.22 5.99
N ALA A 514 10.51 9.19 6.57
CA ALA A 514 11.01 7.83 6.52
C ALA A 514 10.93 7.24 5.10
N ASN A 515 11.94 6.47 4.69
CA ASN A 515 12.04 5.82 3.37
C ASN A 515 11.86 4.30 3.40
N GLY A 516 12.01 3.67 4.56
CA GLY A 516 11.98 2.21 4.75
C GLY A 516 10.62 1.57 4.52
N THR A 517 10.57 0.36 3.99
CA THR A 517 9.33 -0.44 3.79
C THR A 517 8.57 -0.71 5.09
N GLU A 518 9.26 -0.59 6.22
CA GLU A 518 8.73 -0.73 7.57
C GLU A 518 9.09 0.50 8.42
N LEU A 519 8.25 0.82 9.38
CA LEU A 519 8.47 1.89 10.34
C LEU A 519 8.57 1.29 11.74
N LEU A 520 9.62 1.63 12.48
CA LEU A 520 9.79 1.25 13.87
C LEU A 520 9.78 2.50 14.75
N LEU A 521 8.79 2.63 15.63
CA LEU A 521 8.85 3.59 16.73
C LEU A 521 9.67 2.99 17.86
N LEU A 522 10.74 3.68 18.27
CA LEU A 522 11.65 3.22 19.33
C LEU A 522 11.94 4.37 20.30
N ASN A 523 11.74 4.12 21.60
CA ASN A 523 12.10 5.10 22.62
C ASN A 523 13.63 5.24 22.74
N ASN A 524 14.11 6.47 22.98
CA ASN A 524 15.54 6.76 23.11
C ASN A 524 16.18 6.24 24.41
N ASP A 525 15.39 5.77 25.38
CA ASP A 525 15.81 5.15 26.63
C ASP A 525 15.70 3.61 26.58
N THR A 526 15.99 3.04 25.41
CA THR A 526 16.06 1.60 25.19
C THR A 526 17.48 1.14 24.87
N VAL A 527 17.78 -0.13 25.14
CA VAL A 527 18.97 -0.83 24.65
C VAL A 527 18.49 -2.08 23.93
N VAL A 528 18.65 -2.08 22.61
CA VAL A 528 18.28 -3.22 21.77
C VAL A 528 19.36 -4.30 21.85
N THR A 529 18.97 -5.55 21.57
CA THR A 529 19.78 -6.75 21.86
C THR A 529 19.95 -7.60 20.60
N PRO A 530 20.88 -8.57 20.56
CA PRO A 530 21.15 -9.35 19.35
C PRO A 530 19.89 -10.03 18.78
N GLY A 531 19.68 -9.94 17.47
CA GLY A 531 18.57 -10.61 16.76
C GLY A 531 17.18 -10.00 16.96
N TRP A 532 17.06 -8.87 17.69
CA TRP A 532 15.78 -8.27 18.02
C TRP A 532 14.94 -7.90 16.78
N LEU A 533 15.52 -7.16 15.83
CA LEU A 533 14.80 -6.65 14.67
C LEU A 533 14.44 -7.79 13.71
N ASP A 534 15.35 -8.74 13.51
CA ASP A 534 15.13 -9.90 12.64
C ASP A 534 13.95 -10.75 13.12
N ASN A 535 13.85 -11.00 14.43
CA ASN A 535 12.74 -11.76 15.00
C ASN A 535 11.43 -10.98 14.89
N MET A 536 11.43 -9.68 15.20
CA MET A 536 10.24 -8.84 15.02
C MET A 536 9.79 -8.83 13.55
N ARG A 537 10.71 -8.72 12.59
CA ARG A 537 10.38 -8.79 11.16
C ARG A 537 9.80 -10.15 10.77
N LYS A 538 10.37 -11.26 11.24
CA LYS A 538 9.80 -12.60 11.00
C LYS A 538 8.36 -12.69 11.52
N ALA A 539 8.10 -12.17 12.72
CA ALA A 539 6.74 -12.11 13.27
C ALA A 539 5.82 -11.21 12.41
N LEU A 540 6.27 -10.03 12.00
CA LEU A 540 5.50 -9.05 11.22
C LEU A 540 5.07 -9.61 9.85
N TYR A 541 5.94 -10.38 9.20
CA TYR A 541 5.69 -10.98 7.89
C TYR A 541 5.21 -12.44 7.96
N SER A 542 4.96 -12.98 9.15
CA SER A 542 4.41 -14.33 9.31
C SER A 542 3.00 -14.48 8.72
N SER A 543 2.30 -13.37 8.50
CA SER A 543 1.02 -13.30 7.79
C SER A 543 0.81 -11.90 7.19
N GLN A 544 0.09 -11.84 6.07
CA GLN A 544 -0.23 -10.57 5.39
C GLN A 544 -1.11 -9.66 6.25
N ASN A 545 -2.01 -10.21 7.06
CA ASN A 545 -2.95 -9.43 7.88
C ASN A 545 -2.33 -8.81 9.14
N ILE A 546 -1.08 -9.12 9.48
CA ILE A 546 -0.40 -8.52 10.65
C ILE A 546 0.07 -7.12 10.27
N GLY A 547 -0.40 -6.12 11.01
CA GLY A 547 -0.07 -4.72 10.78
C GLY A 547 1.13 -4.24 11.59
N ALA A 548 1.27 -4.72 12.82
CA ALA A 548 2.36 -4.33 13.71
C ALA A 548 2.75 -5.43 14.71
N VAL A 549 3.98 -5.33 15.20
CA VAL A 549 4.55 -6.20 16.22
C VAL A 549 5.26 -5.40 17.31
N GLY A 550 5.18 -5.87 18.55
CA GLY A 550 5.95 -5.36 19.67
C GLY A 550 6.74 -6.49 20.34
N CYS A 551 7.74 -6.16 21.14
CA CYS A 551 8.60 -7.14 21.80
C CYS A 551 8.42 -7.13 23.33
N MET A 552 9.14 -8.03 24.01
CA MET A 552 9.23 -8.09 25.47
C MET A 552 10.28 -7.10 25.99
N THR A 553 10.12 -6.68 27.25
CA THR A 553 11.08 -5.79 27.92
C THR A 553 11.14 -6.03 29.43
N ASN A 554 12.06 -5.40 30.17
CA ASN A 554 12.07 -5.39 31.64
C ASN A 554 10.97 -4.51 32.23
N HIS A 555 10.57 -3.45 31.53
CA HIS A 555 9.71 -2.44 32.12
C HIS A 555 8.78 -1.81 31.08
N CYS A 556 7.47 -1.96 31.27
CA CYS A 556 6.43 -1.24 30.53
C CYS A 556 5.11 -1.24 31.31
N SER A 557 4.09 -0.56 30.78
CA SER A 557 2.78 -0.40 31.43
C SER A 557 1.84 -1.61 31.31
N ASN A 558 2.19 -2.62 30.51
CA ASN A 558 1.36 -3.80 30.26
C ASN A 558 2.17 -5.10 30.43
N GLU A 559 1.58 -6.22 30.01
CA GLU A 559 2.12 -7.56 30.12
C GLU A 559 3.35 -7.85 29.21
N GLN A 560 3.87 -6.86 28.49
CA GLN A 560 5.14 -6.99 27.74
C GLN A 560 6.36 -6.97 28.66
N ALA A 561 6.19 -6.67 29.96
CA ALA A 561 7.26 -6.71 30.94
C ALA A 561 7.52 -8.14 31.47
N ILE A 562 8.77 -8.59 31.40
CA ILE A 562 9.28 -9.82 32.04
C ILE A 562 10.64 -9.57 32.70
N SER A 563 10.94 -10.34 33.73
CA SER A 563 12.24 -10.30 34.40
C SER A 563 13.19 -11.33 33.79
N LEU A 564 14.37 -10.87 33.33
CA LEU A 564 15.49 -11.72 32.96
C LEU A 564 16.68 -11.43 33.89
N PRO A 565 17.51 -12.43 34.23
CA PRO A 565 18.59 -12.26 35.21
C PRO A 565 19.84 -11.62 34.59
N TYR A 566 19.97 -10.31 34.66
CA TYR A 566 21.20 -9.57 34.30
C TYR A 566 21.39 -8.36 35.24
N GLN A 567 22.64 -7.94 35.43
CA GLN A 567 23.02 -6.79 36.25
C GLN A 567 23.78 -5.71 35.46
N SER A 568 24.16 -6.00 34.22
CA SER A 568 24.88 -5.07 33.34
C SER A 568 24.42 -5.18 31.88
N ILE A 569 24.76 -4.18 31.06
CA ILE A 569 24.49 -4.21 29.61
C ILE A 569 25.26 -5.35 28.93
N GLU A 570 26.46 -5.70 29.43
CA GLU A 570 27.23 -6.81 28.89
C GLU A 570 26.55 -8.16 29.14
N GLU A 571 26.09 -8.40 30.36
CA GLU A 571 25.30 -9.58 30.71
C GLU A 571 23.97 -9.63 29.95
N LEU A 572 23.31 -8.48 29.78
CA LEU A 572 22.09 -8.36 28.97
C LEU A 572 22.30 -8.90 27.55
N MET A 573 23.42 -8.58 26.89
CA MET A 573 23.69 -9.05 25.52
C MET A 573 23.77 -10.58 25.46
N ALA A 574 24.38 -11.22 26.46
CA ALA A 574 24.49 -12.68 26.53
C ALA A 574 23.15 -13.36 26.86
N VAL A 575 22.43 -12.82 27.85
CA VAL A 575 21.12 -13.35 28.28
C VAL A 575 20.09 -13.19 27.15
N ALA A 576 20.00 -11.99 26.57
CA ALA A 576 19.08 -11.71 25.48
C ALA A 576 19.48 -12.43 24.18
N GLY A 577 20.78 -12.65 23.91
CA GLY A 577 21.22 -13.46 22.76
C GLY A 577 20.72 -14.91 22.83
N ASN A 578 20.57 -15.48 24.02
CA ASN A 578 19.95 -16.80 24.20
C ASN A 578 18.41 -16.74 24.19
N PHE A 579 17.82 -15.67 24.71
CA PHE A 579 16.38 -15.45 24.71
C PHE A 579 15.83 -15.24 23.29
N ASN A 580 16.54 -14.45 22.47
CA ASN A 580 16.15 -14.02 21.14
C ASN A 580 16.34 -15.10 20.06
N ARG A 581 16.15 -16.37 20.42
CA ARG A 581 16.08 -17.47 19.46
C ARG A 581 14.68 -17.52 18.90
N SER A 582 14.57 -17.23 17.60
CA SER A 582 13.29 -17.13 16.91
C SER A 582 12.45 -18.40 17.09
N ASP A 583 11.21 -18.23 17.54
CA ASP A 583 10.27 -19.30 17.82
C ASP A 583 8.83 -18.79 17.59
N ALA A 584 8.22 -19.25 16.50
CA ALA A 584 6.88 -18.83 16.11
C ALA A 584 5.79 -19.20 17.13
N GLN A 585 6.04 -20.17 18.01
CA GLN A 585 5.10 -20.54 19.08
C GLN A 585 5.02 -19.47 20.18
N LYS A 586 5.97 -18.54 20.20
CA LYS A 586 6.02 -17.41 21.14
C LYS A 586 5.49 -16.12 20.52
N TRP A 587 4.88 -16.16 19.35
CA TRP A 587 4.24 -15.00 18.74
C TRP A 587 2.75 -15.02 19.05
N TYR A 588 2.32 -14.12 19.93
CA TYR A 588 0.97 -14.14 20.47
C TYR A 588 0.13 -13.03 19.84
N PRO A 589 -1.10 -13.30 19.39
CA PRO A 589 -2.02 -12.22 19.06
C PRO A 589 -2.22 -11.35 20.30
N TRP A 590 -2.18 -10.03 20.13
CA TRP A 590 -2.20 -9.10 21.25
C TRP A 590 -3.07 -7.88 21.00
N MET A 591 -3.73 -7.37 22.03
CA MET A 591 -4.69 -6.28 21.85
C MET A 591 -4.00 -4.93 21.61
N VAL A 592 -2.97 -4.63 22.41
CA VAL A 592 -2.30 -3.32 22.43
C VAL A 592 -0.81 -3.48 22.68
N LEU A 593 -0.01 -2.94 21.76
CA LEU A 593 1.45 -2.90 21.83
C LEU A 593 1.89 -1.53 22.37
N VAL A 594 2.78 -1.52 23.37
CA VAL A 594 3.32 -0.27 23.92
C VAL A 594 4.36 0.32 22.98
N GLY A 595 4.29 1.63 22.76
CA GLY A 595 5.10 2.38 21.81
C GLY A 595 6.60 2.51 22.15
N PHE A 596 7.12 1.80 23.16
CA PHE A 596 8.56 1.80 23.45
C PHE A 596 9.37 1.13 22.34
N CYS A 597 8.77 0.16 21.65
CA CYS A 597 9.31 -0.55 20.49
C CYS A 597 8.16 -1.18 19.70
N LEU A 598 7.70 -0.49 18.66
CA LEU A 598 6.56 -0.90 17.83
C LEU A 598 6.96 -0.85 16.36
N LEU A 599 7.07 -2.03 15.74
CA LEU A 599 7.39 -2.20 14.31
C LEU A 599 6.09 -2.38 13.54
N MET A 600 5.90 -1.61 12.47
CA MET A 600 4.72 -1.68 11.61
C MET A 600 5.10 -1.64 10.13
N LYS A 601 4.27 -2.25 9.29
CA LYS A 601 4.41 -2.12 7.84
C LYS A 601 4.10 -0.69 7.40
N ARG A 602 4.82 -0.16 6.41
CA ARG A 602 4.54 1.20 5.87
C ARG A 602 3.10 1.34 5.38
N GLU A 603 2.51 0.30 4.79
CA GLU A 603 1.12 0.32 4.33
C GLU A 603 0.11 0.66 5.44
N VAL A 604 0.41 0.26 6.69
CA VAL A 604 -0.43 0.57 7.85
C VAL A 604 -0.41 2.07 8.13
N TYR A 605 0.77 2.67 8.12
CA TYR A 605 0.91 4.12 8.24
C TYR A 605 0.26 4.86 7.07
N MET A 606 0.45 4.40 5.84
CA MET A 606 -0.19 5.02 4.66
C MET A 606 -1.72 4.97 4.74
N ARG A 607 -2.27 3.90 5.31
CA ARG A 607 -3.73 3.72 5.44
C ARG A 607 -4.33 4.44 6.64
N LEU A 608 -3.63 4.47 7.76
CA LEU A 608 -4.16 5.03 9.01
C LEU A 608 -3.78 6.50 9.20
N GLY A 609 -2.63 6.92 8.68
CA GLY A 609 -2.03 8.23 8.91
C GLY A 609 -1.38 8.35 10.28
N ASN A 610 -1.22 9.59 10.75
CA ASN A 610 -0.45 9.94 11.94
C ASN A 610 -0.99 9.37 13.28
N LEU A 611 -0.11 9.33 14.29
CA LEU A 611 -0.50 9.25 15.70
C LEU A 611 -1.30 10.50 16.08
N ASP A 612 -2.29 10.34 16.96
CA ASP A 612 -3.15 11.45 17.37
C ASP A 612 -2.41 12.40 18.33
N GLU A 613 -2.09 13.59 17.83
CA GLU A 613 -1.38 14.64 18.58
C GLU A 613 -2.16 15.15 19.82
N SER A 614 -3.46 14.84 19.93
CA SER A 614 -4.29 15.20 21.09
C SER A 614 -3.85 14.50 22.39
N PHE A 615 -3.12 13.38 22.29
CA PHE A 615 -2.50 12.69 23.42
C PHE A 615 -1.22 13.38 23.93
N SER A 616 -0.83 14.53 23.36
CA SER A 616 0.37 15.24 23.79
C SER A 616 0.35 15.62 25.29
N PRO A 617 1.50 15.50 26.00
CA PRO A 617 2.83 15.16 25.48
C PRO A 617 3.13 13.65 25.31
N GLY A 618 2.19 12.73 25.55
CA GLY A 618 2.32 11.28 25.34
C GLY A 618 1.42 10.47 26.27
N ASN A 619 1.47 9.14 26.16
CA ASN A 619 0.55 8.14 26.71
C ASN A 619 -0.81 8.09 26.01
N PHE A 620 -1.24 6.85 25.72
CA PHE A 620 -2.48 6.46 25.01
C PHE A 620 -2.48 6.69 23.49
N GLU A 621 -1.45 7.32 22.90
CA GLU A 621 -1.31 7.38 21.43
C GLU A 621 -1.06 6.01 20.81
N ASP A 622 -0.31 5.14 21.48
CA ASP A 622 0.00 3.78 21.07
C ASP A 622 -1.22 2.86 21.23
N ASP A 623 -1.93 3.01 22.36
CA ASP A 623 -3.25 2.43 22.60
C ASP A 623 -4.24 2.77 21.48
N ASP A 624 -4.37 4.06 21.15
CA ASP A 624 -5.25 4.55 20.08
C ASP A 624 -4.87 3.98 18.71
N TYR A 625 -3.58 3.96 18.41
CA TYR A 625 -3.08 3.48 17.13
C TYR A 625 -3.31 1.96 16.98
N CYS A 626 -3.13 1.19 18.06
CA CYS A 626 -3.45 -0.23 18.10
C CYS A 626 -4.94 -0.50 17.84
N LEU A 627 -5.85 0.28 18.47
CA LEU A 627 -7.28 0.13 18.23
C LEU A 627 -7.67 0.51 16.79
N ARG A 628 -7.05 1.56 16.22
CA ARG A 628 -7.22 1.92 14.80
C ARG A 628 -6.77 0.81 13.86
N MET A 629 -5.60 0.20 14.11
CA MET A 629 -5.10 -0.93 13.34
C MET A 629 -6.08 -2.10 13.35
N ARG A 630 -6.55 -2.50 14.54
CA ARG A 630 -7.52 -3.59 14.69
C ARG A 630 -8.85 -3.30 14.01
N LYS A 631 -9.40 -2.10 14.19
CA LYS A 631 -10.63 -1.66 13.52
C LYS A 631 -10.50 -1.60 11.99
N ALA A 632 -9.33 -1.23 11.47
CA ALA A 632 -9.02 -1.30 10.03
C ALA A 632 -8.80 -2.73 9.52
N GLY A 633 -8.76 -3.69 10.44
CA GLY A 633 -8.76 -5.10 10.15
C GLY A 633 -7.40 -5.78 10.20
N TYR A 634 -6.38 -5.12 10.74
CA TYR A 634 -5.06 -5.70 10.97
C TYR A 634 -4.99 -6.45 12.30
N GLU A 635 -4.20 -7.51 12.34
CA GLU A 635 -3.80 -8.18 13.57
C GLU A 635 -2.51 -7.56 14.14
N LEU A 636 -2.33 -7.67 15.45
CA LEU A 636 -1.12 -7.24 16.15
C LEU A 636 -0.51 -8.44 16.87
N LEU A 637 0.80 -8.61 16.79
CA LEU A 637 1.50 -9.68 17.51
C LEU A 637 2.46 -9.16 18.58
N LEU A 638 2.46 -9.82 19.72
CA LEU A 638 3.52 -9.74 20.71
C LEU A 638 4.58 -10.81 20.41
N CYS A 639 5.79 -10.36 20.08
CA CYS A 639 6.97 -11.16 19.80
C CYS A 639 7.61 -11.63 21.12
N GLY A 640 7.10 -12.73 21.69
CA GLY A 640 7.51 -13.27 22.98
C GLY A 640 8.91 -13.91 23.00
N ASP A 641 9.51 -14.13 21.84
CA ASP A 641 10.88 -14.60 21.61
C ASP A 641 11.86 -13.43 21.36
N THR A 642 11.48 -12.20 21.68
CA THR A 642 12.33 -11.02 21.47
C THR A 642 12.31 -10.12 22.69
N TYR A 643 13.49 -9.76 23.21
CA TYR A 643 13.63 -8.97 24.43
C TYR A 643 14.56 -7.78 24.24
N ILE A 644 14.13 -6.57 24.63
CA ILE A 644 15.01 -5.40 24.73
C ILE A 644 14.95 -4.77 26.13
N HIS A 645 15.99 -4.04 26.52
CA HIS A 645 15.95 -3.29 27.77
C HIS A 645 15.32 -1.91 27.56
N HIS A 646 14.49 -1.48 28.50
CA HIS A 646 13.86 -0.17 28.55
C HIS A 646 14.06 0.40 29.96
N PHE A 647 14.76 1.52 30.08
CA PHE A 647 15.05 2.14 31.37
C PHE A 647 13.79 2.69 32.03
N GLY A 648 12.87 3.24 31.22
CA GLY A 648 11.58 3.77 31.66
C GLY A 648 11.68 5.13 32.35
N SER A 649 10.76 6.04 32.01
CA SER A 649 10.55 7.36 32.65
C SER A 649 11.82 8.19 32.90
N VAL A 650 12.82 8.06 32.02
CA VAL A 650 14.08 8.81 32.13
C VAL A 650 13.90 10.30 31.82
N ALA A 651 12.91 10.67 31.00
CA ALA A 651 12.59 12.05 30.63
C ALA A 651 12.20 12.96 31.82
N PHE A 652 12.16 12.44 33.05
CA PHE A 652 11.81 13.17 34.27
C PHE A 652 12.84 13.07 35.42
N ALA A 653 13.98 12.41 35.23
CA ALA A 653 15.01 12.25 36.25
C ALA A 653 15.89 13.51 36.39
N GLY A 654 15.38 14.51 37.11
CA GLY A 654 16.17 15.64 37.61
C GLY A 654 16.45 15.43 39.10
N LYS A 655 17.73 15.51 39.48
CA LYS A 655 18.33 15.24 40.81
C LYS A 655 17.45 15.58 42.05
N ASN A 656 17.32 14.57 42.92
CA ASN A 656 17.19 14.55 44.39
C ASN A 656 16.57 15.78 45.07
N ASP A 657 15.25 15.93 44.95
CA ASP A 657 14.43 16.69 45.90
C ASP A 657 13.06 16.00 45.99
N ALA A 658 12.76 15.40 47.15
CA ALA A 658 11.56 14.58 47.35
C ALA A 658 10.26 15.36 47.08
N ALA A 659 10.27 16.69 47.29
CA ALA A 659 9.13 17.55 46.97
C ALA A 659 8.93 17.69 45.44
N ARG A 660 10.02 17.84 44.68
CA ARG A 660 9.97 17.91 43.21
C ARG A 660 9.59 16.59 42.56
N GLU A 661 9.97 15.45 43.15
CA GLU A 661 9.54 14.14 42.68
C GLU A 661 8.05 13.91 42.90
N LYS A 662 7.53 14.31 44.07
CA LYS A 662 6.09 14.25 44.36
C LYS A 662 5.28 15.10 43.37
N ASP A 663 5.69 16.34 43.14
CA ASP A 663 5.04 17.24 42.19
C ASP A 663 5.09 16.70 40.74
N LYS A 664 6.21 16.10 40.33
CA LYS A 664 6.33 15.45 39.01
C LYS A 664 5.39 14.27 38.88
N LYS A 665 5.33 13.41 39.90
CA LYS A 665 4.43 12.24 39.93
C LYS A 665 2.97 12.67 39.88
N GLU A 666 2.60 13.73 40.60
CA GLU A 666 1.23 14.26 40.56
C GLU A 666 0.88 14.84 39.19
N ARG A 667 1.78 15.61 38.55
CA ARG A 667 1.58 16.11 37.18
C ARG A 667 1.45 14.98 36.17
N TYR A 668 2.29 13.94 36.30
CA TYR A 668 2.22 12.75 35.45
C TYR A 668 0.90 12.00 35.63
N ASN A 669 0.44 11.80 36.86
CA ASN A 669 -0.85 11.16 37.13
C ASN A 669 -2.01 11.97 36.53
N LYS A 670 -2.02 13.30 36.68
CA LYS A 670 -3.02 14.18 36.06
C LYS A 670 -3.00 14.08 34.52
N LEU A 671 -1.83 13.94 33.92
CA LEU A 671 -1.70 13.72 32.47
C LEU A 671 -2.30 12.37 32.07
N ILE A 672 -1.96 11.29 32.78
CA ILE A 672 -2.52 9.95 32.54
C ILE A 672 -4.04 9.97 32.67
N GLU A 673 -4.59 10.59 33.71
CA GLU A 673 -6.04 10.72 33.90
C GLU A 673 -6.70 11.50 32.76
N LYS A 674 -6.12 12.63 32.36
CA LYS A 674 -6.61 13.43 31.23
C LYS A 674 -6.62 12.63 29.93
N ASN A 675 -5.51 11.99 29.59
CA ASN A 675 -5.37 11.24 28.35
C ASN A 675 -6.21 9.96 28.37
N ARG A 676 -6.34 9.30 29.52
CA ARG A 676 -7.29 8.19 29.73
C ARG A 676 -8.71 8.67 29.48
N ALA A 677 -9.14 9.78 30.07
CA ALA A 677 -10.50 10.31 29.87
C ALA A 677 -10.77 10.66 28.40
N TYR A 678 -9.78 11.26 27.72
CA TYR A 678 -9.87 11.51 26.28
C TYR A 678 -9.96 10.22 25.46
N PHE A 679 -9.11 9.23 25.74
CA PHE A 679 -9.11 7.92 25.10
C PHE A 679 -10.47 7.22 25.25
N MET A 680 -10.96 7.12 26.48
CA MET A 680 -12.24 6.49 26.81
C MET A 680 -13.40 7.18 26.08
N LYS A 681 -13.39 8.52 26.03
CA LYS A 681 -14.38 9.31 25.29
C LYS A 681 -14.28 9.09 23.78
N LYS A 682 -13.06 9.13 23.21
CA LYS A 682 -12.81 8.95 21.77
C LYS A 682 -13.35 7.61 21.27
N TRP A 683 -13.16 6.55 22.06
CA TRP A 683 -13.57 5.19 21.72
C TRP A 683 -14.94 4.80 22.30
N SER A 684 -15.64 5.71 22.98
CA SER A 684 -16.94 5.42 23.63
C SER A 684 -16.92 4.22 24.58
N ILE A 685 -15.79 4.01 25.28
CA ILE A 685 -15.61 2.90 26.21
C ILE A 685 -16.37 3.20 27.51
N LYS A 686 -17.30 2.31 27.88
CA LYS A 686 -18.21 2.51 29.02
C LYS A 686 -17.74 1.88 30.34
N GLY A 687 -16.79 0.97 30.27
CA GLY A 687 -16.32 0.17 31.42
C GLY A 687 -14.81 0.27 31.62
N THR A 688 -14.19 -0.83 32.02
CA THR A 688 -12.74 -0.90 32.19
C THR A 688 -12.02 -1.07 30.85
N TYR A 689 -10.77 -0.61 30.82
CA TYR A 689 -9.89 -0.70 29.65
C TYR A 689 -8.57 -1.32 30.06
N ARG A 690 -8.15 -2.39 29.36
CA ARG A 690 -6.99 -3.24 29.70
C ARG A 690 -7.04 -3.76 31.15
N SER A 691 -8.22 -4.07 31.64
CA SER A 691 -8.39 -4.74 32.92
C SER A 691 -8.40 -6.25 32.74
N HIS A 692 -8.08 -6.96 33.81
CA HIS A 692 -8.24 -8.40 33.91
C HIS A 692 -8.93 -8.70 35.23
N TYR A 693 -9.87 -9.65 35.22
CA TYR A 693 -10.62 -10.08 36.40
C TYR A 693 -9.88 -11.21 37.10
N GLU A 694 -9.85 -11.20 38.44
CA GLU A 694 -9.30 -12.30 39.25
C GLU A 694 -9.98 -13.64 38.92
N MET A 695 -11.25 -13.62 38.53
CA MET A 695 -11.98 -14.80 38.04
C MET A 695 -11.27 -15.50 36.88
N THR A 696 -10.65 -14.73 35.97
CA THR A 696 -9.93 -15.28 34.82
C THR A 696 -8.63 -15.96 35.24
N ASP A 697 -7.97 -15.50 36.32
CA ASP A 697 -6.83 -16.22 36.92
C ASP A 697 -7.24 -17.56 37.52
N LEU A 698 -8.39 -17.59 38.21
CA LEU A 698 -8.93 -18.81 38.80
C LEU A 698 -9.32 -19.82 37.72
N LEU A 699 -9.95 -19.34 36.64
CA LEU A 699 -10.27 -20.17 35.47
C LEU A 699 -8.98 -20.71 34.83
N TYR A 700 -7.94 -19.89 34.65
CA TYR A 700 -6.66 -20.29 34.06
C TYR A 700 -6.00 -21.43 34.83
N LYS A 701 -6.02 -21.41 36.17
CA LYS A 701 -5.46 -22.49 37.01
C LYS A 701 -6.12 -23.86 36.81
N GLU A 702 -7.33 -23.88 36.24
CA GLU A 702 -8.12 -25.09 36.02
C GLU A 702 -8.14 -25.52 34.55
N LEU A 703 -7.45 -24.79 33.67
CA LEU A 703 -7.38 -25.09 32.24
C LEU A 703 -6.23 -26.04 31.90
N SER A 704 -6.51 -26.93 30.95
CA SER A 704 -5.52 -27.78 30.29
C SER A 704 -5.34 -27.35 28.82
N PRO A 705 -4.19 -27.65 28.20
CA PRO A 705 -3.96 -27.37 26.78
C PRO A 705 -5.03 -28.00 25.88
N GLY A 706 -5.41 -27.30 24.81
CA GLY A 706 -6.36 -27.79 23.80
C GLY A 706 -7.84 -27.72 24.19
N GLN A 707 -8.17 -27.14 25.35
CA GLN A 707 -9.56 -27.02 25.80
C GLN A 707 -10.29 -25.82 25.18
N ASP A 708 -11.60 -26.00 24.96
CA ASP A 708 -12.49 -24.91 24.53
C ASP A 708 -13.02 -24.13 25.74
N VAL A 709 -12.87 -22.81 25.69
CA VAL A 709 -13.18 -21.87 26.77
C VAL A 709 -14.14 -20.82 26.30
N LEU A 710 -15.20 -20.52 27.06
CA LEU A 710 -16.12 -19.43 26.77
C LEU A 710 -16.03 -18.33 27.82
N LEU A 711 -15.76 -17.10 27.38
CA LEU A 711 -15.90 -15.89 28.22
C LEU A 711 -17.18 -15.14 27.84
N VAL A 712 -18.10 -15.01 28.78
CA VAL A 712 -19.34 -14.23 28.62
C VAL A 712 -19.17 -12.88 29.28
N ASN A 713 -19.63 -11.83 28.60
CA ASN A 713 -19.40 -10.43 28.94
C ASN A 713 -17.91 -10.06 28.97
N CYS A 714 -17.18 -10.50 27.94
CA CYS A 714 -15.76 -10.18 27.77
C CYS A 714 -15.48 -8.77 27.21
N ASP A 715 -16.42 -7.82 27.37
CA ASP A 715 -16.34 -6.40 27.00
C ASP A 715 -15.51 -6.14 25.72
N MET A 716 -14.37 -5.44 25.86
CA MET A 716 -13.46 -5.05 24.77
C MET A 716 -12.61 -6.21 24.22
N GLY A 717 -12.70 -7.40 24.80
CA GLY A 717 -12.00 -8.62 24.39
C GLY A 717 -10.58 -8.78 24.94
N TYR A 718 -10.13 -7.92 25.86
CA TYR A 718 -8.75 -7.94 26.38
C TYR A 718 -8.40 -9.28 27.04
N GLU A 719 -9.31 -9.82 27.86
CA GLU A 719 -9.16 -11.10 28.57
C GLU A 719 -8.99 -12.29 27.61
N LEU A 720 -9.56 -12.21 26.39
CA LEU A 720 -9.39 -13.24 25.36
C LEU A 720 -7.92 -13.33 24.94
N PHE A 721 -7.28 -12.18 24.66
CA PHE A 721 -5.85 -12.12 24.34
C PHE A 721 -4.97 -12.55 25.52
N TRP A 722 -5.34 -12.12 26.73
CA TRP A 722 -4.62 -12.46 27.95
C TRP A 722 -4.57 -13.99 28.18
N LEU A 723 -5.71 -14.67 28.01
CA LEU A 723 -5.79 -16.13 28.10
C LEU A 723 -5.06 -16.80 26.94
N LYS A 724 -5.22 -16.31 25.71
CA LYS A 724 -4.61 -16.92 24.51
C LYS A 724 -3.10 -17.00 24.61
N ARG A 725 -2.47 -15.96 25.18
CA ARG A 725 -1.03 -15.96 25.41
C ARG A 725 -0.58 -17.02 26.42
N ARG A 726 -1.38 -17.28 27.45
CA ARG A 726 -1.03 -18.19 28.55
C ARG A 726 -1.32 -19.65 28.22
N ILE A 727 -2.31 -19.91 27.35
CA ILE A 727 -2.63 -21.25 26.83
C ILE A 727 -2.83 -21.15 25.32
N PRO A 728 -1.74 -21.12 24.54
CA PRO A 728 -1.79 -20.96 23.08
C PRO A 728 -2.62 -22.03 22.37
N GLU A 729 -2.73 -23.22 22.94
CA GLU A 729 -3.46 -24.36 22.39
C GLU A 729 -4.98 -24.28 22.65
N ALA A 730 -5.43 -23.44 23.58
CA ALA A 730 -6.86 -23.30 23.87
C ALA A 730 -7.59 -22.54 22.75
N THR A 731 -8.81 -22.97 22.48
CA THR A 731 -9.75 -22.22 21.64
C THR A 731 -10.62 -21.36 22.54
N ILE A 732 -10.55 -20.05 22.36
CA ILE A 732 -11.23 -19.10 23.25
C ILE A 732 -12.37 -18.45 22.47
N TYR A 733 -13.57 -18.64 23.00
CA TYR A 733 -14.84 -18.15 22.49
C TYR A 733 -15.32 -16.99 23.36
N GLY A 734 -16.12 -16.09 22.79
CA GLY A 734 -16.63 -14.95 23.53
C GLY A 734 -18.04 -14.53 23.17
N LEU A 735 -18.78 -14.10 24.20
CA LEU A 735 -19.98 -13.27 24.03
C LEU A 735 -19.74 -11.92 24.69
N THR A 736 -20.09 -10.85 24.00
CA THR A 736 -20.01 -9.49 24.52
C THR A 736 -21.28 -8.70 24.17
N SER A 737 -21.60 -7.70 24.98
CA SER A 737 -22.63 -6.71 24.63
C SER A 737 -22.02 -5.48 23.91
N ASP A 738 -20.69 -5.40 23.86
CA ASP A 738 -19.96 -4.30 23.26
C ASP A 738 -19.62 -4.59 21.79
N LYS A 739 -20.19 -3.79 20.89
CA LYS A 739 -19.89 -3.85 19.45
C LYS A 739 -18.42 -3.53 19.17
N LEU A 740 -17.81 -2.63 19.95
CA LEU A 740 -16.41 -2.27 19.76
C LEU A 740 -15.49 -3.46 20.05
N GLY A 741 -15.80 -4.27 21.08
CA GLY A 741 -15.06 -5.51 21.37
C GLY A 741 -15.02 -6.46 20.18
N VAL A 742 -16.15 -6.66 19.49
CA VAL A 742 -16.20 -7.49 18.26
C VAL A 742 -15.38 -6.87 17.13
N GLU A 743 -15.46 -5.55 16.92
CA GLU A 743 -14.65 -4.86 15.90
C GLU A 743 -13.14 -5.03 16.12
N LEU A 744 -12.71 -5.12 17.38
CA LEU A 744 -11.29 -5.19 17.75
C LEU A 744 -10.75 -6.62 17.84
N ALA A 745 -11.54 -7.56 18.34
CA ALA A 745 -11.10 -8.90 18.70
C ALA A 745 -11.80 -10.02 17.90
N GLY A 746 -12.91 -9.73 17.22
CA GLY A 746 -13.70 -10.72 16.47
C GLY A 746 -13.01 -11.29 15.22
N LYS A 747 -11.91 -10.68 14.77
CA LYS A 747 -11.04 -11.28 13.74
C LYS A 747 -10.10 -12.35 14.31
N THR A 748 -9.72 -12.19 15.57
CA THR A 748 -8.80 -13.10 16.25
C THR A 748 -9.54 -14.27 16.90
N PHE A 749 -10.74 -14.01 17.46
CA PHE A 749 -11.52 -14.95 18.24
C PHE A 749 -12.94 -15.10 17.68
N PRO A 750 -13.59 -16.27 17.85
CA PRO A 750 -15.03 -16.44 17.67
C PRO A 750 -15.81 -15.66 18.74
N LEU A 751 -15.88 -14.35 18.58
CA LEU A 751 -16.50 -13.39 19.48
C LEU A 751 -17.75 -12.79 18.85
N TYR A 752 -18.89 -12.88 19.54
CA TYR A 752 -20.17 -12.40 19.03
C TYR A 752 -20.79 -11.33 19.92
N VAL A 753 -21.41 -10.32 19.28
CA VAL A 753 -22.18 -9.29 19.98
C VAL A 753 -23.62 -9.77 20.19
N CYS A 754 -24.11 -9.63 21.42
CA CYS A 754 -25.49 -9.95 21.79
C CYS A 754 -26.01 -8.97 22.86
N HIS A 755 -27.28 -8.59 22.74
CA HIS A 755 -27.95 -7.74 23.73
C HIS A 755 -28.43 -8.53 24.94
N ASP A 756 -28.80 -9.79 24.72
CA ASP A 756 -29.13 -10.78 25.73
C ASP A 756 -28.20 -11.98 25.54
N PHE A 757 -27.51 -12.39 26.61
CA PHE A 757 -26.58 -13.51 26.56
C PHE A 757 -27.27 -14.87 26.44
N LEU A 758 -28.51 -15.03 26.90
CA LEU A 758 -29.28 -16.26 26.71
C LEU A 758 -29.53 -16.48 25.21
N ASP A 759 -30.06 -15.46 24.53
CA ASP A 759 -30.28 -15.51 23.08
C ASP A 759 -28.96 -15.70 22.32
N GLY A 760 -27.87 -15.08 22.81
CA GLY A 760 -26.53 -15.23 22.24
C GLY A 760 -26.02 -16.67 22.29
N LEU A 761 -26.20 -17.35 23.43
CA LEU A 761 -25.84 -18.77 23.59
C LEU A 761 -26.64 -19.66 22.63
N ASP A 762 -27.96 -19.47 22.59
CA ASP A 762 -28.85 -20.25 21.73
C ASP A 762 -28.52 -20.06 20.25
N LYS A 763 -28.20 -18.83 19.83
CA LYS A 763 -27.93 -18.48 18.44
C LYS A 763 -26.56 -18.92 17.95
N HIS A 764 -25.52 -18.74 18.76
CA HIS A 764 -24.12 -18.89 18.32
C HIS A 764 -23.44 -20.16 18.81
N TYR A 765 -23.93 -20.74 19.92
CA TYR A 765 -23.30 -21.88 20.57
C TYR A 765 -24.28 -23.02 20.83
N GLN A 766 -25.32 -23.15 20.01
CA GLN A 766 -26.28 -24.24 20.09
C GLN A 766 -25.55 -25.59 20.12
N GLN A 767 -25.82 -26.40 21.14
CA GLN A 767 -25.21 -27.72 21.36
C GLN A 767 -23.67 -27.71 21.60
N LYS A 768 -22.99 -26.56 21.52
CA LYS A 768 -21.55 -26.47 21.80
C LYS A 768 -21.31 -26.65 23.29
N LYS A 769 -20.33 -27.49 23.61
CA LYS A 769 -19.82 -27.70 24.97
C LYS A 769 -18.46 -27.06 25.15
N PHE A 770 -18.21 -26.56 26.35
CA PHE A 770 -16.97 -25.92 26.78
C PHE A 770 -16.44 -26.59 28.04
N ALA A 771 -15.12 -26.73 28.12
CA ALA A 771 -14.47 -27.26 29.32
C ALA A 771 -14.52 -26.23 30.45
N ARG A 772 -14.35 -24.95 30.13
CA ARG A 772 -14.45 -23.86 31.11
C ARG A 772 -15.31 -22.73 30.57
N ILE A 773 -16.13 -22.16 31.43
CA ILE A 773 -16.93 -20.98 31.13
C ILE A 773 -16.70 -19.97 32.25
N ALA A 774 -16.50 -18.69 31.91
CA ALA A 774 -16.56 -17.60 32.88
C ALA A 774 -17.62 -16.58 32.47
N LEU A 775 -18.50 -16.24 33.39
CA LEU A 775 -19.38 -15.07 33.29
C LEU A 775 -18.70 -13.90 34.00
N LEU A 776 -18.13 -12.99 33.22
CA LEU A 776 -17.41 -11.82 33.73
C LEU A 776 -18.39 -10.73 34.18
N GLY A 777 -18.06 -10.05 35.27
CA GLY A 777 -18.91 -9.04 35.92
C GLY A 777 -20.04 -9.62 36.77
N ASN A 778 -20.70 -8.76 37.55
CA ASN A 778 -21.68 -9.16 38.55
C ASN A 778 -22.96 -9.76 37.93
N TYR A 779 -23.23 -11.03 38.21
CA TYR A 779 -24.41 -11.73 37.67
C TYR A 779 -25.72 -11.25 38.30
N HIS A 780 -25.71 -10.73 39.54
CA HIS A 780 -26.90 -10.21 40.21
C HIS A 780 -27.46 -8.95 39.54
N GLU A 781 -26.62 -8.19 38.85
CA GLU A 781 -27.01 -6.99 38.11
C GLU A 781 -27.63 -7.32 36.75
N ARG A 782 -27.61 -8.60 36.34
CA ARG A 782 -28.13 -9.04 35.05
C ARG A 782 -29.58 -9.46 35.15
N ARG A 783 -30.37 -9.03 34.16
CA ARG A 783 -31.74 -9.52 33.96
C ARG A 783 -31.69 -11.03 33.74
N GLN A 784 -32.40 -11.79 34.58
CA GLN A 784 -32.40 -13.27 34.56
C GLN A 784 -31.03 -13.91 34.85
N GLY A 785 -30.19 -13.29 35.69
CA GLY A 785 -28.87 -13.81 36.06
C GLY A 785 -28.86 -15.29 36.47
N ASP A 786 -29.77 -15.72 37.34
CA ASP A 786 -29.86 -17.13 37.77
C ASP A 786 -30.16 -18.09 36.61
N LYS A 787 -31.06 -17.68 35.69
CA LYS A 787 -31.37 -18.46 34.49
C LYS A 787 -30.17 -18.53 33.56
N LEU A 788 -29.43 -17.42 33.40
CA LEU A 788 -28.20 -17.39 32.61
C LEU A 788 -27.16 -18.37 33.17
N ILE A 789 -26.96 -18.41 34.50
CA ILE A 789 -26.07 -19.38 35.14
C ILE A 789 -26.51 -20.81 34.87
N GLN A 790 -27.81 -21.12 35.01
CA GLN A 790 -28.35 -22.45 34.70
C GLN A 790 -28.13 -22.84 33.24
N THR A 791 -28.36 -21.93 32.29
CA THR A 791 -28.12 -22.16 30.86
C THR A 791 -26.63 -22.35 30.57
N LEU A 792 -25.75 -21.50 31.12
CA LEU A 792 -24.30 -21.66 30.94
C LEU A 792 -23.81 -23.02 31.46
N ARG A 793 -24.33 -23.49 32.60
CA ARG A 793 -24.01 -24.83 33.11
C ARG A 793 -24.38 -25.92 32.10
N GLN A 794 -25.49 -25.78 31.38
CA GLN A 794 -25.88 -26.73 30.33
C GLN A 794 -24.93 -26.72 29.12
N HIS A 795 -24.06 -25.71 28.96
CA HIS A 795 -23.01 -25.68 27.95
C HIS A 795 -21.66 -26.23 28.46
N LEU A 796 -21.57 -26.75 29.68
CA LEU A 796 -20.36 -27.43 30.15
C LEU A 796 -20.23 -28.86 29.61
N THR A 797 -18.98 -29.30 29.43
CA THR A 797 -18.63 -30.73 29.36
C THR A 797 -18.88 -31.41 30.70
N GLU A 798 -18.85 -32.75 30.74
CA GLU A 798 -19.11 -33.50 32.00
C GLU A 798 -18.14 -33.16 33.13
N ASP A 799 -16.90 -32.83 32.79
CA ASP A 799 -15.81 -32.36 33.67
C ASP A 799 -15.67 -30.83 33.69
N GLY A 800 -16.65 -30.13 33.12
CA GLY A 800 -16.60 -28.70 32.92
C GLY A 800 -16.85 -27.90 34.20
N LEU A 801 -16.31 -26.68 34.24
CA LEU A 801 -16.47 -25.74 35.34
C LEU A 801 -16.97 -24.38 34.85
N LEU A 802 -17.99 -23.84 35.52
CA LEU A 802 -18.47 -22.47 35.36
C LEU A 802 -17.95 -21.60 36.52
N PHE A 803 -17.35 -20.48 36.16
CA PHE A 803 -16.92 -19.42 37.08
C PHE A 803 -17.84 -18.21 36.92
N PHE A 804 -18.33 -17.67 38.04
CA PHE A 804 -19.19 -16.49 38.07
C PHE A 804 -19.12 -15.83 39.44
N GLY A 805 -19.56 -14.58 39.57
CA GLY A 805 -19.51 -13.86 40.84
C GLY A 805 -19.35 -12.36 40.63
N ASP A 806 -18.78 -11.68 41.62
CA ASP A 806 -18.45 -10.25 41.58
C ASP A 806 -16.96 -10.04 41.88
N GLN A 807 -16.57 -8.79 42.20
CA GLN A 807 -15.18 -8.46 42.52
C GLN A 807 -14.72 -8.97 43.89
N ASP A 808 -15.66 -9.26 44.81
CA ASP A 808 -15.36 -9.69 46.18
C ASP A 808 -15.40 -11.22 46.32
N ARG A 809 -16.21 -11.90 45.50
CA ARG A 809 -16.43 -13.34 45.60
C ARG A 809 -16.66 -14.00 44.25
N VAL A 810 -15.79 -14.97 43.94
CA VAL A 810 -15.91 -15.84 42.76
C VAL A 810 -16.40 -17.23 43.19
N TYR A 811 -17.46 -17.70 42.55
CA TYR A 811 -18.02 -19.04 42.69
C TYR A 811 -17.51 -19.94 41.56
N ARG A 812 -17.32 -21.22 41.88
CA ARG A 812 -16.98 -22.30 40.95
C ARG A 812 -18.08 -23.35 41.03
N MET A 813 -18.72 -23.65 39.90
CA MET A 813 -19.81 -24.63 39.81
C MET A 813 -19.48 -25.69 38.75
N PRO A 814 -19.42 -26.98 39.10
CA PRO A 814 -19.24 -28.06 38.15
C PRO A 814 -20.53 -28.36 37.37
N PHE A 815 -20.45 -29.18 36.33
CA PHE A 815 -21.64 -29.63 35.58
C PHE A 815 -22.63 -30.46 36.43
N ARG A 816 -22.12 -31.23 37.40
CA ARG A 816 -22.88 -32.25 38.15
C ARG A 816 -23.58 -31.77 39.44
N ASP A 817 -23.28 -30.56 39.91
CA ASP A 817 -23.98 -29.86 41.02
C ASP A 817 -24.88 -28.78 40.44
#